data_AF-A0A0V1Q2A0-F1
#
_entry.id   AF-A0A0V1Q2A0-F1
#
_cell.length_a   1.000
_cell.length_b   1.000
_cell.length_c   1.000
_cell.angle_alpha   90.00
_cell.angle_beta   90.00
_cell.angle_gamma   90.00
#
_symmetry.space_group_name_H-M   'P 1'
#
loop_
_entity.id
_entity.type
_entity.pdbx_description
1 polymer ?
#
loop_
_entity_poly.entity_id
_entity_poly.type
_entity_poly.pdbx_seq_one_letter_code
_entity_poly.pdbx_strand_id
1 'polypeptide(L)'
;MINTKFVKFTFLIVLFINVVFFTKYYSRQEAKLHEQAIQHVASINYHTDDEVKVPDDKVYSEMEANQKISHLLEQVKNDKEKYWLANTEISEPNLKIKMKDFLTPDEGELNWANKPTLFYDPRFTLSVYLNEIKGQLQTKNPKNEKSKDHLVTVPFAWSDWVDLTMLNEELEKEESERLDCGWLQSDINKPTKHPEFCKNTRDLTNEELREIGLPSKSFLPGFAVKSSPMNKAPPKQVMMQGKAHLLAYQENPLSIIFLTKNGTYEAQVSGKKRLVHTDMFEHFLERKHINANHIDDMEDQTITVNPIDEFKDLQSAIKPRPLDLNDDMYRMFSITRQKDKNASREIYLDTEAFNYNQEQVDAQIEEYETRLNILDDLMTNELRYDAHQIETNILNRHEMNHYKGLKYSNSISPQDEPTYYKLATLKKDKNNRDAGWHYEWRFFNGALRYLKEGYTMKQLEIREQIILDRLLRNWFRFAEEKGIISWIAHGPLLSWYWDGLMFPFDIDIDIQMPSAELNRLSQNYNMTLVVEDISEGYGKYLIDCATFLHHRDRGAKDNVIDARFIDIDSGTYIDITGLGKNNEKAPAEYDTYIRNRQSKGEEVQLYMDRRKHWLNFEKINPLRYSMISGVPAYVPNDIMVMLNYEYDKGTTSYFFDGYYYVPQVRLWLKEEQLTFLFEESAYKDGDKINPDKLAELIKKMTIDHKVRLLESSNDILIEYYLTQKYTAYHEIEKKFLLNPSLQHSILDLKDKTEYHQLTSKFHMDKPLRKSLFDYEYIERVKHND
;
A
#
# COMPACT_ATOMS: atom_id res chain seq x y z
N MET A 1 -17.80 -48.64 63.43
CA MET A 1 -17.50 -47.21 63.65
C MET A 1 -16.13 -46.92 63.07
N ILE A 2 -16.05 -46.14 61.98
CA ILE A 2 -14.76 -45.69 61.43
C ILE A 2 -14.18 -44.67 62.41
N ASN A 3 -12.95 -44.91 62.88
CA ASN A 3 -12.27 -44.03 63.83
C ASN A 3 -12.01 -42.67 63.17
N THR A 4 -12.77 -41.65 63.56
CA THR A 4 -12.71 -40.30 63.00
C THR A 4 -11.35 -39.63 63.17
N LYS A 5 -10.54 -40.03 64.17
CA LYS A 5 -9.14 -39.58 64.29
C LYS A 5 -8.25 -40.16 63.20
N PHE A 6 -8.44 -41.43 62.85
CA PHE A 6 -7.67 -42.09 61.79
C PHE A 6 -7.96 -41.46 60.43
N VAL A 7 -9.24 -41.23 60.11
CA VAL A 7 -9.64 -40.55 58.85
C VAL A 7 -9.08 -39.13 58.76
N LYS A 8 -9.15 -38.34 59.85
CA LYS A 8 -8.55 -36.99 59.89
C LYS A 8 -7.03 -37.03 59.70
N PHE A 9 -6.35 -38.00 60.32
CA PHE A 9 -4.91 -38.16 60.19
C PHE A 9 -4.50 -38.57 58.76
N THR A 10 -5.20 -39.53 58.16
CA THR A 10 -4.98 -39.92 56.76
C THR A 10 -5.26 -38.76 55.80
N PHE A 11 -6.34 -38.00 56.02
CA PHE A 11 -6.64 -36.81 55.22
C PHE A 11 -5.55 -35.74 55.32
N LEU A 12 -5.04 -35.46 56.53
CA LEU A 12 -3.94 -34.52 56.74
C LEU A 12 -2.64 -34.99 56.07
N ILE A 13 -2.35 -36.30 56.09
CA ILE A 13 -1.20 -36.86 55.37
C ILE A 13 -1.36 -36.70 53.86
N VAL A 14 -2.53 -37.02 53.30
CA VAL A 14 -2.80 -36.86 51.87
C VAL A 14 -2.72 -35.38 51.46
N LEU A 15 -3.28 -34.47 52.27
CA LEU A 15 -3.18 -33.03 52.04
C LEU A 15 -1.72 -32.57 52.06
N PHE A 16 -0.93 -33.00 53.05
CA PHE A 16 0.49 -32.66 53.15
C PHE A 16 1.30 -33.18 51.95
N ILE A 17 1.07 -34.43 51.53
CA ILE A 17 1.72 -35.01 50.35
C ILE A 17 1.34 -34.22 49.09
N ASN A 18 0.07 -33.87 48.91
CA ASN A 18 -0.38 -33.06 47.78
C ASN A 18 0.25 -31.67 47.79
N VAL A 19 0.27 -30.99 48.94
CA VAL A 19 0.93 -29.67 49.08
C VAL A 19 2.40 -29.77 48.69
N VAL A 20 3.15 -30.73 49.24
CA VAL A 20 4.58 -30.92 48.90
C VAL A 20 4.77 -31.26 47.42
N PHE A 21 3.91 -32.11 46.84
CA PHE A 21 3.96 -32.46 45.43
C PHE A 21 3.70 -31.25 44.54
N PHE A 22 2.62 -30.49 44.78
CA PHE A 22 2.29 -29.30 44.02
C PHE A 22 3.36 -28.22 44.19
N THR A 23 3.83 -27.93 45.40
CA THR A 23 4.91 -26.95 45.63
C THR A 23 6.18 -27.33 44.85
N LYS A 24 6.58 -28.62 44.86
CA LYS A 24 7.76 -29.09 44.11
C LYS A 24 7.53 -29.07 42.59
N TYR A 25 6.32 -29.40 42.14
CA TYR A 25 5.95 -29.34 40.72
C TYR A 25 5.96 -27.89 40.21
N TYR A 26 5.28 -26.97 40.92
CA TYR A 26 5.25 -25.56 40.59
C TYR A 26 6.65 -24.94 40.61
N SER A 27 7.46 -25.21 41.63
CA SER A 27 8.84 -24.71 41.70
C SER A 27 9.72 -25.22 40.54
N ARG A 28 9.53 -26.47 40.08
CA ARG A 28 10.24 -27.00 38.90
C ARG A 28 9.76 -26.36 37.60
N GLN A 29 8.45 -26.15 37.45
CA GLN A 29 7.90 -25.47 36.27
C GLN A 29 8.35 -24.01 36.22
N GLU A 30 8.35 -23.32 37.36
CA GLU A 30 8.86 -21.96 37.49
C GLU A 30 10.34 -21.87 37.14
N ALA A 31 11.18 -22.79 37.64
CA ALA A 31 12.60 -22.85 37.27
C ALA A 31 12.80 -23.09 35.77
N LYS A 32 12.01 -23.98 35.16
CA LYS A 32 12.04 -24.25 33.72
C LYS A 32 11.62 -23.03 32.90
N LEU A 33 10.54 -22.35 33.29
CA LEU A 33 10.07 -21.12 32.65
C LEU A 33 11.11 -20.00 32.78
N HIS A 34 11.77 -19.90 33.93
CA HIS A 34 12.83 -18.93 34.17
C HIS A 34 14.05 -19.21 33.29
N GLU A 35 14.49 -20.46 33.19
CA GLU A 35 15.57 -20.87 32.29
C GLU A 35 15.22 -20.59 30.82
N GLN A 36 13.99 -20.89 30.40
CA GLN A 36 13.50 -20.57 29.05
C GLN A 36 13.51 -19.05 28.81
N ALA A 37 13.08 -18.24 29.77
CA ALA A 37 13.13 -16.79 29.67
C ALA A 37 14.57 -16.26 29.58
N ILE A 38 15.52 -16.83 30.33
CA ILE A 38 16.94 -16.48 30.25
C ILE A 38 17.50 -16.84 28.87
N GLN A 39 17.24 -18.05 28.37
CA GLN A 39 17.69 -18.49 27.04
C GLN A 39 17.09 -17.61 25.93
N HIS A 40 15.82 -17.25 26.06
CA HIS A 40 15.12 -16.36 25.14
C HIS A 40 15.82 -15.01 25.01
N VAL A 41 16.14 -14.37 26.14
CA VAL A 41 16.86 -13.08 26.17
C VAL A 41 18.33 -13.24 25.72
N ALA A 42 19.01 -14.30 26.16
CA ALA A 42 20.42 -14.55 25.82
C ALA A 42 20.65 -14.86 24.32
N SER A 43 19.60 -15.24 23.60
CA SER A 43 19.65 -15.52 22.16
C SER A 43 19.54 -14.27 21.26
N ILE A 44 19.41 -13.08 21.85
CA ILE A 44 19.35 -11.83 21.10
C ILE A 44 20.75 -11.52 20.55
N ASN A 45 20.88 -11.54 19.22
CA ASN A 45 22.11 -11.18 18.53
C ASN A 45 21.80 -10.10 17.50
N TYR A 46 22.44 -8.94 17.64
CA TYR A 46 22.27 -7.80 16.73
C TYR A 46 23.16 -7.87 15.49
N HIS A 47 24.10 -8.83 15.44
CA HIS A 47 25.04 -8.94 14.32
C HIS A 47 24.40 -9.55 13.09
N THR A 48 24.63 -8.92 11.94
CA THR A 48 24.21 -9.38 10.62
C THR A 48 25.40 -9.96 9.84
N ASP A 49 25.13 -10.76 8.81
CA ASP A 49 26.20 -11.52 8.14
C ASP A 49 27.15 -10.63 7.33
N ASP A 50 26.72 -9.43 6.95
CA ASP A 50 27.53 -8.40 6.29
C ASP A 50 28.52 -7.69 7.23
N GLU A 51 28.35 -7.81 8.55
CA GLU A 51 29.28 -7.23 9.53
C GLU A 51 30.52 -8.13 9.76
N VAL A 52 30.53 -9.36 9.24
CA VAL A 52 31.66 -10.30 9.39
C VAL A 52 32.84 -9.79 8.57
N LYS A 53 33.98 -9.54 9.25
CA LYS A 53 35.21 -9.09 8.58
C LYS A 53 35.87 -10.23 7.80
N VAL A 54 36.12 -9.97 6.52
CA VAL A 54 36.88 -10.84 5.62
C VAL A 54 38.26 -10.23 5.41
N PRO A 55 39.37 -10.94 5.68
CA PRO A 55 40.72 -10.46 5.39
C PRO A 55 40.94 -10.27 3.87
N ASP A 56 41.58 -9.16 3.47
CA ASP A 56 41.78 -8.79 2.06
C ASP A 56 42.65 -9.78 1.26
N ASP A 57 43.46 -10.59 1.96
CA ASP A 57 44.44 -11.52 1.40
C ASP A 57 43.95 -12.97 1.30
N LYS A 58 42.75 -13.28 1.82
CA LYS A 58 42.24 -14.65 1.90
C LYS A 58 41.50 -15.05 0.62
N VAL A 59 41.85 -16.20 0.03
CA VAL A 59 41.17 -16.76 -1.16
C VAL A 59 39.82 -17.37 -0.76
N TYR A 60 38.78 -17.22 -1.59
CA TYR A 60 37.41 -17.70 -1.29
C TYR A 60 37.33 -19.18 -0.86
N SER A 61 38.15 -20.05 -1.46
CA SER A 61 38.21 -21.48 -1.10
C SER A 61 38.67 -21.74 0.33
N GLU A 62 39.45 -20.83 0.90
CA GLU A 62 40.02 -20.92 2.26
C GLU A 62 39.15 -20.20 3.30
N MET A 63 38.14 -19.45 2.86
CA MET A 63 37.24 -18.72 3.76
C MET A 63 36.36 -19.67 4.58
N GLU A 64 36.16 -19.32 5.85
CA GLU A 64 35.15 -19.97 6.69
C GLU A 64 33.74 -19.66 6.15
N ALA A 65 32.75 -20.47 6.51
CA ALA A 65 31.40 -20.34 5.96
C ALA A 65 30.78 -18.94 6.18
N ASN A 66 30.97 -18.34 7.36
CA ASN A 66 30.51 -16.97 7.64
C ASN A 66 31.26 -15.91 6.81
N GLN A 67 32.56 -16.11 6.56
CA GLN A 67 33.36 -15.22 5.70
C GLN A 67 32.91 -15.32 4.24
N LYS A 68 32.55 -16.52 3.77
CA LYS A 68 32.00 -16.73 2.43
C LYS A 68 30.68 -15.98 2.24
N ILE A 69 29.77 -16.05 3.21
CA ILE A 69 28.49 -15.33 3.15
C ILE A 69 28.73 -13.82 3.05
N SER A 70 29.56 -13.25 3.93
CA SER A 70 29.90 -11.83 3.87
C SER A 70 30.54 -11.43 2.55
N HIS A 71 31.45 -12.25 2.02
CA HIS A 71 32.05 -12.03 0.71
C HIS A 71 31.00 -12.00 -0.41
N LEU A 72 30.02 -12.92 -0.42
CA LEU A 72 28.93 -12.94 -1.40
C LEU A 72 28.06 -11.68 -1.30
N LEU A 73 27.75 -11.21 -0.10
CA LEU A 73 26.98 -9.98 0.10
C LEU A 73 27.74 -8.73 -0.40
N GLU A 74 29.05 -8.67 -0.17
CA GLU A 74 29.89 -7.59 -0.67
C GLU A 74 30.02 -7.64 -2.21
N GLN A 75 29.97 -8.82 -2.83
CA GLN A 75 29.86 -8.94 -4.31
C GLN A 75 28.57 -8.31 -4.83
N VAL A 76 27.42 -8.56 -4.19
CA VAL A 76 26.12 -7.97 -4.59
C VAL A 76 26.17 -6.45 -4.56
N LYS A 77 26.80 -5.90 -3.52
CA LYS A 77 26.95 -4.46 -3.33
C LYS A 77 27.87 -3.80 -4.37
N ASN A 78 28.94 -4.49 -4.77
CA ASN A 78 29.98 -3.91 -5.63
C ASN A 78 29.74 -4.14 -7.13
N ASP A 79 29.16 -5.28 -7.53
CA ASP A 79 28.87 -5.61 -8.93
C ASP A 79 27.43 -5.25 -9.31
N LYS A 80 27.18 -3.95 -9.45
CA LYS A 80 25.85 -3.40 -9.73
C LYS A 80 25.26 -3.83 -11.08
N GLU A 81 26.08 -4.21 -12.07
CA GLU A 81 25.57 -4.66 -13.38
C GLU A 81 25.12 -6.12 -13.31
N LYS A 82 25.89 -6.99 -12.65
CA LYS A 82 25.48 -8.40 -12.45
C LYS A 82 24.27 -8.51 -11.54
N TYR A 83 24.26 -7.77 -10.43
CA TYR A 83 23.21 -7.80 -9.42
C TYR A 83 22.28 -6.59 -9.56
N TRP A 84 21.94 -6.22 -10.80
CA TRP A 84 21.20 -5.01 -11.11
C TRP A 84 19.89 -4.88 -10.33
N LEU A 85 19.15 -5.97 -10.07
CA LEU A 85 17.92 -5.97 -9.25
C LEU A 85 18.13 -5.48 -7.80
N ALA A 86 19.34 -5.61 -7.25
CA ALA A 86 19.68 -5.09 -5.92
C ALA A 86 19.95 -3.57 -5.92
N ASN A 87 20.22 -2.98 -7.09
CA ASN A 87 20.46 -1.54 -7.22
C ASN A 87 19.14 -0.77 -7.38
N THR A 88 18.64 -0.17 -6.30
CA THR A 88 17.32 0.52 -6.31
C THR A 88 17.36 1.98 -6.74
N GLU A 89 18.53 2.48 -7.15
CA GLU A 89 18.71 3.84 -7.67
C GLU A 89 18.09 3.99 -9.07
N ILE A 90 17.56 5.18 -9.37
CA ILE A 90 16.97 5.48 -10.68
C ILE A 90 18.11 5.54 -11.73
N SER A 91 18.02 4.72 -12.78
CA SER A 91 19.13 4.56 -13.73
C SER A 91 19.13 5.60 -14.85
N GLU A 92 17.98 5.91 -15.43
CA GLU A 92 17.85 6.83 -16.57
C GLU A 92 16.79 7.94 -16.36
N PRO A 93 17.07 8.93 -15.49
CA PRO A 93 16.11 10.00 -15.18
C PRO A 93 15.97 11.06 -16.28
N ASN A 94 16.95 11.17 -17.18
CA ASN A 94 16.94 12.16 -18.26
C ASN A 94 16.08 11.69 -19.43
N LEU A 95 15.14 12.54 -19.86
CA LEU A 95 14.35 12.33 -21.07
C LEU A 95 14.63 13.47 -22.06
N LYS A 96 15.11 13.14 -23.26
CA LYS A 96 15.30 14.10 -24.35
C LYS A 96 14.04 14.18 -25.22
N ILE A 97 13.44 15.35 -25.34
CA ILE A 97 12.22 15.58 -26.13
C ILE A 97 12.42 16.70 -27.16
N LYS A 98 11.63 16.67 -28.24
CA LYS A 98 11.54 17.80 -29.19
C LYS A 98 10.50 18.80 -28.70
N MET A 99 10.88 20.06 -28.55
CA MET A 99 10.03 21.07 -27.89
C MET A 99 8.72 21.34 -28.65
N LYS A 100 8.78 21.51 -29.98
CA LYS A 100 7.59 21.77 -30.81
C LYS A 100 6.52 20.69 -30.76
N ASP A 101 6.88 19.47 -30.37
CA ASP A 101 5.91 18.37 -30.31
C ASP A 101 4.84 18.59 -29.22
N PHE A 102 5.12 19.44 -28.22
CA PHE A 102 4.30 19.64 -27.02
C PHE A 102 3.75 21.07 -26.86
N LEU A 103 3.97 21.92 -27.86
CA LEU A 103 3.48 23.31 -27.89
C LEU A 103 2.21 23.43 -28.72
N THR A 104 1.61 24.62 -28.73
CA THR A 104 0.53 24.90 -29.69
C THR A 104 1.08 24.80 -31.12
N PRO A 105 0.49 23.98 -32.01
CA PRO A 105 1.01 23.77 -33.36
C PRO A 105 0.73 24.98 -34.25
N ASP A 106 1.63 25.21 -35.20
CA ASP A 106 1.42 26.14 -36.31
C ASP A 106 0.30 25.64 -37.24
N GLU A 107 -0.29 26.55 -38.02
CA GLU A 107 -1.41 26.21 -38.91
C GLU A 107 -1.01 25.12 -39.92
N GLY A 108 -1.68 23.96 -39.85
CA GLY A 108 -1.42 22.81 -40.73
C GLY A 108 -0.40 21.79 -40.19
N GLU A 109 0.27 22.07 -39.07
CA GLU A 109 1.17 21.10 -38.43
C GLU A 109 0.45 20.17 -37.47
N LEU A 110 0.94 18.93 -37.32
CA LEU A 110 0.42 17.94 -36.38
C LEU A 110 1.42 17.67 -35.26
N ASN A 111 0.98 17.78 -34.02
CA ASN A 111 1.77 17.47 -32.83
C ASN A 111 0.89 16.90 -31.71
N TRP A 112 1.43 16.70 -30.49
CA TRP A 112 0.68 16.07 -29.39
C TRP A 112 -0.55 16.87 -28.93
N ALA A 113 -0.66 18.16 -29.26
CA ALA A 113 -1.80 18.98 -28.91
C ALA A 113 -3.01 18.74 -29.83
N ASN A 114 -2.80 18.56 -31.14
CA ASN A 114 -3.91 18.43 -32.10
C ASN A 114 -4.05 17.04 -32.74
N LYS A 115 -3.11 16.11 -32.54
CA LYS A 115 -3.25 14.74 -33.04
C LYS A 115 -4.03 13.85 -32.06
N PRO A 116 -4.85 12.90 -32.55
CA PRO A 116 -5.63 12.01 -31.70
C PRO A 116 -4.81 11.09 -30.80
N THR A 117 -3.60 10.71 -31.21
CA THR A 117 -2.77 9.77 -30.47
C THR A 117 -2.24 10.36 -29.17
N LEU A 118 -2.01 9.46 -28.21
CA LEU A 118 -1.61 9.77 -26.85
C LEU A 118 -0.10 9.56 -26.68
N PHE A 119 0.51 10.41 -25.88
CA PHE A 119 1.89 10.28 -25.41
C PHE A 119 1.86 10.10 -23.89
N TYR A 120 2.75 9.24 -23.39
CA TYR A 120 2.95 9.06 -21.96
C TYR A 120 4.43 8.84 -21.67
N ASP A 121 5.00 9.69 -20.82
CA ASP A 121 6.23 9.43 -20.10
C ASP A 121 6.17 10.21 -18.78
N PRO A 122 6.20 9.52 -17.62
CA PRO A 122 6.07 10.19 -16.33
C PRO A 122 7.19 11.20 -16.09
N ARG A 123 8.38 11.03 -16.70
CA ARG A 123 9.50 11.97 -16.55
C ARG A 123 9.15 13.35 -17.12
N PHE A 124 8.43 13.38 -18.24
CA PHE A 124 7.93 14.63 -18.82
C PHE A 124 6.85 15.26 -17.95
N THR A 125 5.77 14.51 -17.66
CA THR A 125 4.64 15.01 -16.87
C THR A 125 5.12 15.56 -15.52
N LEU A 126 5.91 14.77 -14.77
CA LEU A 126 6.38 15.17 -13.44
C LEU A 126 7.29 16.41 -13.52
N SER A 127 8.20 16.50 -14.49
CA SER A 127 9.07 17.67 -14.65
C SER A 127 8.28 18.97 -14.82
N VAL A 128 7.27 18.96 -15.71
CA VAL A 128 6.47 20.16 -16.00
C VAL A 128 5.57 20.52 -14.81
N TYR A 129 4.92 19.54 -14.17
CA TYR A 129 4.07 19.80 -13.01
C TYR A 129 4.87 20.31 -11.80
N LEU A 130 6.02 19.71 -11.50
CA LEU A 130 6.89 20.15 -10.40
C LEU A 130 7.38 21.59 -10.61
N ASN A 131 7.76 21.92 -11.85
CA ASN A 131 8.19 23.27 -12.21
C ASN A 131 7.06 24.30 -12.07
N GLU A 132 5.85 23.94 -12.48
CA GLU A 132 4.67 24.80 -12.35
C GLU A 132 4.26 25.01 -10.90
N ILE A 133 4.22 23.94 -10.10
CA ILE A 133 3.96 24.01 -8.66
C ILE A 133 5.02 24.87 -7.96
N LYS A 134 6.31 24.71 -8.30
CA LYS A 134 7.39 25.56 -7.79
C LYS A 134 7.13 27.04 -8.08
N GLY A 135 6.79 27.39 -9.31
CA GLY A 135 6.50 28.78 -9.70
C GLY A 135 5.30 29.37 -8.93
N GLN A 136 4.24 28.59 -8.74
CA GLN A 136 3.07 29.02 -7.98
C GLN A 136 3.36 29.12 -6.48
N LEU A 137 4.12 28.20 -5.90
CA LEU A 137 4.55 28.30 -4.51
C LEU A 137 5.40 29.55 -4.28
N GLN A 138 6.41 29.81 -5.13
CA GLN A 138 7.25 31.00 -4.98
C GLN A 138 6.48 32.32 -5.01
N THR A 139 5.43 32.40 -5.84
CA THR A 139 4.68 33.64 -6.07
C THR A 139 3.48 33.79 -5.13
N LYS A 140 2.75 32.71 -4.85
CA LYS A 140 1.46 32.74 -4.13
C LYS A 140 1.54 32.15 -2.72
N ASN A 141 2.40 31.16 -2.48
CA ASN A 141 2.51 30.47 -1.19
C ASN A 141 3.97 30.12 -0.82
N PRO A 142 4.87 31.11 -0.65
CA PRO A 142 6.31 30.87 -0.53
C PRO A 142 6.74 30.16 0.76
N LYS A 143 5.82 30.06 1.72
CA LYS A 143 6.00 29.34 2.98
C LYS A 143 5.34 27.96 2.99
N ASN A 144 4.70 27.56 1.90
CA ASN A 144 3.97 26.29 1.77
C ASN A 144 2.90 26.11 2.88
N GLU A 145 2.13 27.17 3.17
CA GLU A 145 1.11 27.22 4.22
C GLU A 145 -0.20 26.56 3.78
N LYS A 146 -0.79 25.67 4.60
CA LYS A 146 -2.05 24.94 4.33
C LYS A 146 -3.23 25.85 3.97
N SER A 147 -3.34 26.99 4.66
CA SER A 147 -4.40 27.97 4.40
C SER A 147 -4.39 28.57 2.99
N LYS A 148 -3.27 28.44 2.26
CA LYS A 148 -3.07 28.97 0.90
C LYS A 148 -3.02 27.89 -0.17
N ASP A 149 -3.37 26.64 0.16
CA ASP A 149 -3.33 25.54 -0.82
C ASP A 149 -4.27 25.77 -2.01
N HIS A 150 -5.41 26.43 -1.77
CA HIS A 150 -6.36 26.82 -2.81
C HIS A 150 -5.75 27.74 -3.90
N LEU A 151 -4.59 28.37 -3.64
CA LEU A 151 -3.89 29.22 -4.60
C LEU A 151 -2.95 28.44 -5.53
N VAL A 152 -2.56 27.22 -5.14
CA VAL A 152 -1.66 26.34 -5.91
C VAL A 152 -2.53 25.34 -6.65
N THR A 153 -2.76 25.60 -7.94
CA THR A 153 -3.70 24.83 -8.75
C THR A 153 -3.07 24.32 -10.02
N VAL A 154 -3.40 23.08 -10.41
CA VAL A 154 -2.94 22.48 -11.67
C VAL A 154 -4.13 21.90 -12.46
N PRO A 155 -4.12 21.98 -13.80
CA PRO A 155 -5.03 21.19 -14.62
C PRO A 155 -4.72 19.69 -14.46
N PHE A 156 -5.64 18.82 -14.87
CA PHE A 156 -5.43 17.38 -14.80
C PHE A 156 -6.17 16.64 -15.92
N ALA A 157 -5.51 15.65 -16.50
CA ALA A 157 -6.15 14.63 -17.33
C ALA A 157 -5.47 13.27 -17.08
N TRP A 158 -6.26 12.21 -16.95
CA TRP A 158 -5.72 10.86 -16.70
C TRP A 158 -4.74 10.39 -17.78
N SER A 159 -4.89 10.85 -19.02
CA SER A 159 -3.95 10.55 -20.10
C SER A 159 -2.52 11.04 -19.87
N ASP A 160 -2.31 12.04 -19.02
CA ASP A 160 -0.97 12.55 -18.71
C ASP A 160 -0.34 11.79 -17.52
N TRP A 161 -1.17 11.12 -16.72
CA TRP A 161 -0.80 10.51 -15.43
C TRP A 161 -0.88 8.98 -15.43
N VAL A 162 -1.53 8.36 -16.43
CA VAL A 162 -1.62 6.91 -16.61
C VAL A 162 -1.26 6.60 -18.06
N ASP A 163 -0.54 5.49 -18.27
CA ASP A 163 -0.22 5.01 -19.62
C ASP A 163 -1.48 4.56 -20.36
N LEU A 164 -2.07 5.44 -21.16
CA LEU A 164 -3.21 5.15 -22.03
C LEU A 164 -2.79 4.82 -23.48
N THR A 165 -1.49 4.69 -23.76
CA THR A 165 -0.96 4.58 -25.14
C THR A 165 -1.41 3.32 -25.87
N MET A 166 -1.86 2.28 -25.17
CA MET A 166 -2.53 1.11 -25.77
C MET A 166 -3.74 1.51 -26.64
N LEU A 167 -4.41 2.62 -26.32
CA LEU A 167 -5.52 3.13 -27.14
C LEU A 167 -5.05 3.61 -28.52
N ASN A 168 -3.75 3.89 -28.71
CA ASN A 168 -3.20 4.30 -30.00
C ASN A 168 -3.38 3.24 -31.08
N GLU A 169 -3.46 1.96 -30.70
CA GLU A 169 -3.81 0.86 -31.64
C GLU A 169 -5.12 1.13 -32.38
N GLU A 170 -6.05 1.88 -31.79
CA GLU A 170 -7.31 2.29 -32.42
C GLU A 170 -7.29 3.76 -32.88
N LEU A 171 -6.61 4.65 -32.16
CA LEU A 171 -6.57 6.07 -32.51
C LEU A 171 -5.77 6.35 -33.80
N GLU A 172 -4.87 5.45 -34.18
CA GLU A 172 -4.14 5.51 -35.47
C GLU A 172 -4.97 5.03 -36.66
N LYS A 173 -6.07 4.29 -36.42
CA LYS A 173 -6.96 3.80 -37.48
C LYS A 173 -7.98 4.85 -37.91
N GLU A 174 -8.46 4.70 -39.14
CA GLU A 174 -9.64 5.41 -39.63
C GLU A 174 -10.87 5.06 -38.79
N GLU A 175 -11.79 6.02 -38.58
CA GLU A 175 -12.92 5.86 -37.65
C GLU A 175 -13.80 4.63 -37.97
N SER A 176 -13.91 4.23 -39.24
CA SER A 176 -14.71 3.07 -39.67
C SER A 176 -14.07 1.72 -39.37
N GLU A 177 -12.76 1.68 -39.09
CA GLU A 177 -12.00 0.45 -38.82
C GLU A 177 -11.74 0.21 -37.33
N ARG A 178 -12.10 1.19 -36.50
CA ARG A 178 -11.94 1.12 -35.04
C ARG A 178 -12.86 0.07 -34.44
N LEU A 179 -12.38 -0.54 -33.37
CA LEU A 179 -13.18 -1.44 -32.54
C LEU A 179 -14.37 -0.70 -31.92
N ASP A 180 -15.39 -1.46 -31.53
CA ASP A 180 -16.64 -0.92 -30.97
C ASP A 180 -17.03 -1.60 -29.65
N CYS A 181 -18.15 -1.19 -29.05
CA CYS A 181 -18.64 -1.80 -27.80
C CYS A 181 -19.00 -3.28 -27.97
N GLY A 182 -19.33 -3.72 -29.19
CA GLY A 182 -19.59 -5.12 -29.52
C GLY A 182 -18.33 -5.97 -29.37
N TRP A 183 -17.18 -5.47 -29.82
CA TRP A 183 -15.90 -6.16 -29.63
C TRP A 183 -15.55 -6.34 -28.15
N LEU A 184 -15.77 -5.32 -27.31
CA LEU A 184 -15.56 -5.41 -25.86
C LEU A 184 -16.40 -6.51 -25.18
N GLN A 185 -17.47 -6.96 -25.84
CA GLN A 185 -18.39 -8.00 -25.35
C GLN A 185 -18.32 -9.30 -26.17
N SER A 186 -17.38 -9.42 -27.11
CA SER A 186 -17.32 -10.55 -28.05
C SER A 186 -16.88 -11.89 -27.43
N ASP A 187 -16.02 -11.87 -26.40
CA ASP A 187 -15.48 -13.09 -25.76
C ASP A 187 -15.71 -13.15 -24.24
N ILE A 188 -16.86 -12.67 -23.80
CA ILE A 188 -17.26 -12.63 -22.38
C ILE A 188 -17.79 -13.97 -21.88
N ASN A 189 -17.76 -14.18 -20.56
CA ASN A 189 -18.33 -15.39 -19.95
C ASN A 189 -19.87 -15.38 -19.86
N LYS A 190 -20.48 -14.19 -19.76
CA LYS A 190 -21.94 -13.98 -19.66
C LYS A 190 -22.29 -12.54 -20.07
N PRO A 191 -23.52 -12.28 -20.55
CA PRO A 191 -23.98 -10.91 -20.80
C PRO A 191 -23.86 -10.02 -19.57
N THR A 192 -23.45 -8.77 -19.77
CA THR A 192 -23.42 -7.74 -18.72
C THR A 192 -24.81 -7.43 -18.18
N LYS A 193 -24.90 -7.15 -16.88
CA LYS A 193 -26.13 -6.61 -16.25
C LYS A 193 -26.24 -5.08 -16.39
N HIS A 194 -25.19 -4.45 -16.92
CA HIS A 194 -25.07 -3.01 -17.13
C HIS A 194 -24.97 -2.75 -18.64
N PRO A 195 -26.06 -2.84 -19.41
CA PRO A 195 -26.02 -2.68 -20.87
C PRO A 195 -25.56 -1.27 -21.31
N GLU A 196 -25.76 -0.26 -20.46
CA GLU A 196 -25.35 1.13 -20.65
C GLU A 196 -23.87 1.42 -20.36
N PHE A 197 -23.08 0.39 -20.02
CA PHE A 197 -21.67 0.56 -19.65
C PHE A 197 -20.80 1.14 -20.76
N CYS A 198 -21.18 0.97 -22.03
CA CYS A 198 -20.40 1.39 -23.19
C CYS A 198 -21.31 2.01 -24.26
N LYS A 199 -20.79 3.02 -24.95
CA LYS A 199 -21.43 3.64 -26.11
C LYS A 199 -20.43 3.78 -27.26
N ASN A 200 -20.82 3.42 -28.48
CA ASN A 200 -19.94 3.60 -29.63
C ASN A 200 -19.72 5.09 -29.90
N THR A 201 -18.53 5.47 -30.35
CA THR A 201 -18.18 6.86 -30.63
C THR A 201 -19.14 7.52 -31.63
N ARG A 202 -19.56 6.77 -32.65
CA ARG A 202 -20.52 7.24 -33.66
C ARG A 202 -21.86 7.67 -33.04
N ASP A 203 -22.28 7.01 -31.97
CA ASP A 203 -23.58 7.20 -31.32
C ASP A 203 -23.55 8.33 -30.26
N LEU A 204 -22.38 8.87 -29.93
CA LEU A 204 -22.25 9.97 -28.96
C LEU A 204 -22.85 11.27 -29.48
N THR A 205 -23.57 11.96 -28.60
CA THR A 205 -24.10 13.30 -28.86
C THR A 205 -23.02 14.38 -28.69
N ASN A 206 -23.25 15.57 -29.24
CA ASN A 206 -22.36 16.72 -29.03
C ASN A 206 -22.36 17.21 -27.58
N GLU A 207 -23.38 16.90 -26.79
CA GLU A 207 -23.42 17.18 -25.35
C GLU A 207 -22.52 16.21 -24.58
N GLU A 208 -22.69 14.90 -24.79
CA GLU A 208 -21.81 13.89 -24.19
C GLU A 208 -20.32 14.12 -24.54
N LEU A 209 -20.02 14.53 -25.77
CA LEU A 209 -18.65 14.84 -26.16
C LEU A 209 -18.08 16.07 -25.42
N ARG A 210 -18.92 17.09 -25.17
CA ARG A 210 -18.54 18.26 -24.37
C ARG A 210 -18.32 17.90 -22.91
N GLU A 211 -19.13 17.00 -22.34
CA GLU A 211 -18.94 16.47 -20.99
C GLU A 211 -17.66 15.64 -20.86
N ILE A 212 -17.34 14.84 -21.87
CA ILE A 212 -16.09 14.08 -21.93
C ILE A 212 -14.88 15.02 -21.90
N GLY A 213 -14.96 16.17 -22.59
CA GLY A 213 -13.92 17.19 -22.61
C GLY A 213 -12.81 16.94 -23.62
N LEU A 214 -13.06 16.13 -24.66
CA LEU A 214 -12.14 15.89 -25.77
C LEU A 214 -12.47 16.79 -26.97
N PRO A 215 -11.47 17.16 -27.80
CA PRO A 215 -11.68 18.12 -28.91
C PRO A 215 -12.69 17.65 -29.96
N SER A 216 -12.69 16.35 -30.29
CA SER A 216 -13.59 15.77 -31.29
C SER A 216 -13.74 14.26 -31.07
N LYS A 217 -14.64 13.63 -31.84
CA LYS A 217 -14.83 12.17 -31.83
C LYS A 217 -13.59 11.39 -32.26
N SER A 218 -12.69 11.98 -33.04
CA SER A 218 -11.49 11.30 -33.52
C SER A 218 -10.50 10.99 -32.38
N PHE A 219 -10.62 11.64 -31.22
CA PHE A 219 -9.85 11.39 -30.01
C PHE A 219 -10.37 10.20 -29.17
N LEU A 220 -11.38 9.46 -29.65
CA LEU A 220 -11.91 8.26 -28.98
C LEU A 220 -11.60 6.99 -29.80
N PRO A 221 -11.29 5.86 -29.15
CA PRO A 221 -10.85 4.62 -29.80
C PRO A 221 -11.97 3.83 -30.52
N GLY A 222 -13.08 4.49 -30.88
CA GLY A 222 -14.28 3.86 -31.47
C GLY A 222 -15.40 3.55 -30.46
N PHE A 223 -15.09 3.59 -29.17
CA PHE A 223 -16.05 3.43 -28.08
C PHE A 223 -15.68 4.31 -26.87
N ALA A 224 -16.67 4.54 -25.99
CA ALA A 224 -16.49 5.24 -24.72
C ALA A 224 -17.15 4.44 -23.58
N VAL A 225 -16.40 4.17 -22.51
CA VAL A 225 -16.81 3.27 -21.42
C VAL A 225 -17.20 4.07 -20.18
N LYS A 226 -18.49 4.09 -19.84
CA LYS A 226 -19.07 4.81 -18.70
C LYS A 226 -18.84 4.09 -17.37
N SER A 227 -18.86 2.76 -17.36
CA SER A 227 -18.65 1.97 -16.14
C SER A 227 -18.18 0.55 -16.43
N SER A 228 -17.77 -0.21 -15.41
CA SER A 228 -17.41 -1.63 -15.60
C SER A 228 -18.65 -2.48 -15.91
N PRO A 229 -18.56 -3.41 -16.89
CA PRO A 229 -19.62 -4.33 -17.23
C PRO A 229 -19.78 -5.49 -16.22
N MET A 230 -18.84 -5.65 -15.27
CA MET A 230 -18.86 -6.67 -14.21
C MET A 230 -19.03 -8.13 -14.69
N ASN A 231 -18.74 -8.39 -15.97
CA ASN A 231 -18.60 -9.71 -16.54
C ASN A 231 -17.13 -10.02 -16.82
N LYS A 232 -16.80 -11.31 -16.93
CA LYS A 232 -15.42 -11.73 -17.17
C LYS A 232 -15.10 -11.62 -18.65
N ALA A 233 -14.00 -10.97 -18.97
CA ALA A 233 -13.48 -10.84 -20.32
C ALA A 233 -11.99 -11.20 -20.39
N PRO A 234 -11.41 -11.42 -21.58
CA PRO A 234 -9.97 -11.61 -21.71
C PRO A 234 -9.21 -10.32 -21.35
N PRO A 235 -7.91 -10.41 -20.99
CA PRO A 235 -7.17 -9.28 -20.43
C PRO A 235 -7.13 -8.04 -21.32
N LYS A 236 -7.01 -8.20 -22.65
CA LYS A 236 -6.97 -7.06 -23.58
C LYS A 236 -8.26 -6.25 -23.55
N GLN A 237 -9.43 -6.89 -23.57
CA GLN A 237 -10.72 -6.21 -23.47
C GLN A 237 -10.86 -5.45 -22.15
N VAL A 238 -10.42 -6.04 -21.03
CA VAL A 238 -10.50 -5.38 -19.72
C VAL A 238 -9.57 -4.16 -19.62
N MET A 239 -8.33 -4.27 -20.13
CA MET A 239 -7.42 -3.11 -20.21
C MET A 239 -8.00 -1.99 -21.09
N MET A 240 -8.58 -2.34 -22.25
CA MET A 240 -9.24 -1.37 -23.13
C MET A 240 -10.45 -0.71 -22.46
N GLN A 241 -11.23 -1.45 -21.65
CA GLN A 241 -12.34 -0.89 -20.88
C GLN A 241 -11.87 0.15 -19.87
N GLY A 242 -10.87 -0.18 -19.04
CA GLY A 242 -10.31 0.72 -18.03
C GLY A 242 -9.69 1.97 -18.65
N LYS A 243 -8.81 1.80 -19.65
CA LYS A 243 -8.14 2.93 -20.32
C LYS A 243 -9.12 3.86 -21.03
N ALA A 244 -10.13 3.32 -21.72
CA ALA A 244 -11.16 4.14 -22.36
C ALA A 244 -12.06 4.86 -21.33
N HIS A 245 -12.30 4.26 -20.17
CA HIS A 245 -12.99 4.91 -19.07
C HIS A 245 -12.18 6.08 -18.49
N LEU A 246 -10.89 5.88 -18.24
CA LEU A 246 -9.97 6.92 -17.76
C LEU A 246 -9.89 8.10 -18.74
N LEU A 247 -9.87 7.83 -20.04
CA LEU A 247 -9.84 8.86 -21.07
C LEU A 247 -11.14 9.68 -21.11
N ALA A 248 -12.30 9.04 -20.92
CA ALA A 248 -13.60 9.67 -21.20
C ALA A 248 -14.36 10.13 -19.94
N TYR A 249 -14.57 9.25 -18.97
CA TYR A 249 -15.59 9.44 -17.93
C TYR A 249 -15.07 9.46 -16.49
N GLN A 250 -13.86 8.95 -16.22
CA GLN A 250 -13.32 8.97 -14.87
C GLN A 250 -13.20 10.41 -14.35
N GLU A 251 -13.69 10.64 -13.13
CA GLU A 251 -13.54 11.91 -12.43
C GLU A 251 -12.07 12.17 -12.08
N ASN A 252 -11.67 13.43 -12.14
CA ASN A 252 -10.33 13.83 -11.74
C ASN A 252 -10.17 13.75 -10.21
N PRO A 253 -8.95 13.49 -9.71
CA PRO A 253 -8.67 13.67 -8.29
C PRO A 253 -8.93 15.13 -7.86
N LEU A 254 -9.19 15.33 -6.56
CA LEU A 254 -9.40 16.64 -5.96
C LEU A 254 -8.06 17.36 -5.71
N SER A 255 -7.04 16.61 -5.33
CA SER A 255 -5.70 17.14 -5.04
C SER A 255 -4.60 16.15 -5.38
N ILE A 256 -3.38 16.67 -5.49
CA ILE A 256 -2.15 15.91 -5.68
C ILE A 256 -1.21 16.19 -4.52
N ILE A 257 -0.62 15.15 -3.94
CA ILE A 257 0.35 15.23 -2.84
C ILE A 257 1.66 14.60 -3.28
N PHE A 258 2.75 15.38 -3.29
CA PHE A 258 4.10 14.87 -3.50
C PHE A 258 4.74 14.58 -2.15
N LEU A 259 5.07 13.30 -1.93
CA LEU A 259 5.75 12.87 -0.71
C LEU A 259 7.21 13.30 -0.70
N THR A 260 7.72 13.60 0.48
CA THR A 260 9.15 13.81 0.73
C THR A 260 9.54 13.07 2.00
N LYS A 261 10.82 13.10 2.38
CA LYS A 261 11.28 12.57 3.68
C LYS A 261 10.87 13.42 4.90
N ASN A 262 10.46 14.67 4.69
CA ASN A 262 10.26 15.66 5.75
C ASN A 262 9.04 16.55 5.51
N GLY A 263 7.93 15.96 5.06
CA GLY A 263 6.69 16.66 4.75
C GLY A 263 6.26 16.50 3.30
N THR A 264 5.42 17.41 2.81
CA THR A 264 4.80 17.29 1.49
C THR A 264 4.74 18.61 0.71
N TYR A 265 4.53 18.50 -0.61
CA TYR A 265 4.00 19.57 -1.46
C TYR A 265 2.64 19.17 -1.98
N GLU A 266 1.70 20.11 -2.04
CA GLU A 266 0.32 19.81 -2.40
C GLU A 266 -0.19 20.82 -3.43
N ALA A 267 -1.03 20.34 -4.36
CA ALA A 267 -1.68 21.15 -5.37
C ALA A 267 -3.14 20.72 -5.56
N GLN A 268 -4.01 21.70 -5.78
CA GLN A 268 -5.44 21.48 -6.03
C GLN A 268 -5.69 21.30 -7.53
N VAL A 269 -6.61 20.41 -7.90
CA VAL A 269 -6.91 20.13 -9.32
C VAL A 269 -8.03 21.02 -9.85
N SER A 270 -7.74 22.02 -10.70
CA SER A 270 -8.71 23.06 -11.08
C SER A 270 -9.52 22.78 -12.36
N GLY A 271 -9.18 21.78 -13.17
CA GLY A 271 -9.94 21.47 -14.38
C GLY A 271 -9.53 20.17 -15.09
N LYS A 272 -10.39 19.69 -15.99
CA LYS A 272 -10.16 18.49 -16.83
C LYS A 272 -9.54 18.89 -18.16
N LYS A 273 -8.21 18.98 -18.20
CA LYS A 273 -7.46 19.44 -19.37
C LYS A 273 -6.09 18.76 -19.43
N ARG A 274 -5.68 18.33 -20.63
CA ARG A 274 -4.35 17.74 -20.86
C ARG A 274 -3.27 18.81 -20.77
N LEU A 275 -2.07 18.42 -20.33
CA LEU A 275 -0.88 19.27 -20.24
C LEU A 275 -0.60 19.99 -21.56
N VAL A 276 -0.63 19.25 -22.68
CA VAL A 276 -0.38 19.77 -24.04
C VAL A 276 -1.44 20.76 -24.54
N HIS A 277 -2.55 20.92 -23.82
CA HIS A 277 -3.57 21.92 -24.14
C HIS A 277 -3.45 23.16 -23.23
N THR A 278 -2.45 23.20 -22.36
CA THR A 278 -2.24 24.27 -21.37
C THR A 278 -0.93 24.99 -21.63
N ASP A 279 -0.78 26.15 -21.02
CA ASP A 279 0.43 26.97 -21.15
C ASP A 279 1.57 26.48 -20.22
N MET A 280 1.38 25.34 -19.52
CA MET A 280 2.36 24.84 -18.54
C MET A 280 3.71 24.52 -19.15
N PHE A 281 3.75 23.97 -20.37
CA PHE A 281 5.02 23.67 -21.03
C PHE A 281 5.69 24.93 -21.57
N GLU A 282 4.91 25.93 -22.02
CA GLU A 282 5.44 27.25 -22.37
C GLU A 282 6.09 27.92 -21.15
N HIS A 283 5.39 27.96 -20.01
CA HIS A 283 5.96 28.45 -18.75
C HIS A 283 7.22 27.68 -18.31
N PHE A 284 7.24 26.36 -18.53
CA PHE A 284 8.43 25.54 -18.26
C PHE A 284 9.62 26.02 -19.09
N LEU A 285 9.44 26.21 -20.40
CA LEU A 285 10.48 26.71 -21.31
C LEU A 285 10.94 28.13 -20.93
N GLU A 286 10.01 29.03 -20.62
CA GLU A 286 10.32 30.40 -20.20
C GLU A 286 11.20 30.43 -18.93
N ARG A 287 10.87 29.61 -17.93
CA ARG A 287 11.68 29.47 -16.70
C ARG A 287 13.03 28.78 -16.95
N LYS A 288 13.19 28.09 -18.08
CA LYS A 288 14.47 27.58 -18.59
C LYS A 288 15.16 28.55 -19.56
N HIS A 289 14.66 29.78 -19.66
CA HIS A 289 15.18 30.84 -20.53
C HIS A 289 15.13 30.50 -22.03
N ILE A 290 14.14 29.71 -22.43
CA ILE A 290 13.88 29.35 -23.83
C ILE A 290 12.59 30.05 -24.27
N ASN A 291 12.67 30.81 -25.37
CA ASN A 291 11.51 31.47 -25.95
C ASN A 291 10.82 30.53 -26.95
N ALA A 292 9.61 30.09 -26.62
CA ALA A 292 8.84 29.16 -27.44
C ALA A 292 8.63 29.63 -28.89
N ASN A 293 8.55 30.95 -29.13
CA ASN A 293 8.33 31.53 -30.46
C ASN A 293 9.59 31.54 -31.34
N HIS A 294 10.77 31.25 -30.79
CA HIS A 294 12.05 31.28 -31.50
C HIS A 294 12.74 29.91 -31.52
N ILE A 295 12.00 28.83 -31.28
CA ILE A 295 12.57 27.47 -31.32
C ILE A 295 13.10 27.11 -32.71
N ASP A 296 12.47 27.60 -33.79
CA ASP A 296 12.94 27.33 -35.16
C ASP A 296 14.28 27.97 -35.48
N ASP A 297 14.65 29.04 -34.76
CA ASP A 297 15.92 29.73 -34.90
C ASP A 297 17.06 29.00 -34.16
N MET A 298 16.74 27.99 -33.34
CA MET A 298 17.71 27.25 -32.53
C MET A 298 18.36 26.11 -33.32
N GLU A 299 19.67 25.92 -33.13
CA GLU A 299 20.43 24.80 -33.73
C GLU A 299 19.97 23.44 -33.17
N ASP A 300 19.66 23.37 -31.87
CA ASP A 300 19.05 22.20 -31.23
C ASP A 300 17.64 22.55 -30.74
N GLN A 301 16.63 21.93 -31.35
CA GLN A 301 15.21 22.09 -31.01
C GLN A 301 14.73 21.12 -29.91
N THR A 302 15.67 20.45 -29.26
CA THR A 302 15.37 19.50 -28.18
C THR A 302 15.74 20.05 -26.81
N ILE A 303 15.09 19.50 -25.79
CA ILE A 303 15.37 19.78 -24.39
C ILE A 303 15.45 18.47 -23.61
N THR A 304 16.36 18.42 -22.65
CA THR A 304 16.41 17.34 -21.66
C THR A 304 15.60 17.75 -20.44
N VAL A 305 14.58 16.96 -20.11
CA VAL A 305 13.79 17.09 -18.88
C VAL A 305 14.21 16.02 -17.88
N ASN A 306 14.23 16.38 -16.59
CA ASN A 306 14.61 15.48 -15.51
C ASN A 306 13.77 15.80 -14.26
N PRO A 307 12.85 14.90 -13.85
CA PRO A 307 11.95 15.16 -12.74
C PRO A 307 12.69 15.20 -11.38
N ILE A 308 13.80 14.48 -11.25
CA ILE A 308 14.62 14.48 -10.02
C ILE A 308 15.25 15.85 -9.83
N ASP A 309 15.76 16.46 -10.90
CA ASP A 309 16.37 17.78 -10.84
C ASP A 309 15.30 18.85 -10.56
N GLU A 310 14.13 18.80 -11.19
CA GLU A 310 13.02 19.72 -10.88
C GLU A 310 12.53 19.56 -9.43
N PHE A 311 12.52 18.34 -8.90
CA PHE A 311 12.14 18.09 -7.50
C PHE A 311 13.17 18.64 -6.51
N LYS A 312 14.47 18.46 -6.78
CA LYS A 312 15.55 19.06 -5.99
C LYS A 312 15.49 20.59 -6.04
N ASP A 313 15.24 21.15 -7.22
CA ASP A 313 15.07 22.59 -7.40
C ASP A 313 13.90 23.10 -6.55
N LEU A 314 12.75 22.41 -6.57
CA LEU A 314 11.60 22.74 -5.72
C LEU A 314 11.98 22.68 -4.23
N GLN A 315 12.64 21.61 -3.78
CA GLN A 315 13.07 21.45 -2.38
C GLN A 315 14.07 22.50 -1.91
N SER A 316 14.94 22.96 -2.82
CA SER A 316 15.90 24.02 -2.54
C SER A 316 15.23 25.39 -2.42
N ALA A 317 14.17 25.62 -3.18
CA ALA A 317 13.46 26.90 -3.25
C ALA A 317 12.42 27.05 -2.14
N ILE A 318 11.66 25.99 -1.85
CA ILE A 318 10.53 25.99 -0.93
C ILE A 318 10.66 24.78 -0.02
N LYS A 319 10.58 24.98 1.30
CA LYS A 319 10.63 23.84 2.24
C LYS A 319 9.36 23.00 2.12
N PRO A 320 9.46 21.65 2.19
CA PRO A 320 8.29 20.81 2.28
C PRO A 320 7.52 21.14 3.56
N ARG A 321 6.20 21.02 3.51
CA ARG A 321 5.33 21.31 4.66
C ARG A 321 5.30 20.09 5.58
N PRO A 322 5.80 20.19 6.83
CA PRO A 322 5.60 19.13 7.82
C PRO A 322 4.13 19.09 8.27
N LEU A 323 3.73 17.98 8.90
CA LEU A 323 2.42 17.88 9.53
C LEU A 323 2.20 18.98 10.58
N ASP A 324 1.03 19.62 10.57
CA ASP A 324 0.59 20.48 11.67
C ASP A 324 0.29 19.59 12.89
N LEU A 325 0.85 19.92 14.05
CA LEU A 325 0.66 19.10 15.26
C LEU A 325 -0.81 19.04 15.71
N ASN A 326 -1.65 20.00 15.31
CA ASN A 326 -3.10 19.93 15.55
C ASN A 326 -3.78 18.86 14.68
N ASP A 327 -3.17 18.50 13.54
CA ASP A 327 -3.63 17.44 12.64
C ASP A 327 -3.07 16.05 13.06
N ASP A 328 -2.11 15.99 14.01
CA ASP A 328 -1.49 14.76 14.54
C ASP A 328 -2.33 14.17 15.71
N MET A 329 -3.60 13.88 15.44
CA MET A 329 -4.63 13.56 16.45
C MET A 329 -4.21 12.48 17.46
N TYR A 330 -3.57 11.40 17.01
CA TYR A 330 -3.09 10.31 17.88
C TYR A 330 -1.58 10.31 18.08
N ARG A 331 -0.94 11.44 17.77
CA ARG A 331 0.49 11.68 17.99
C ARG A 331 1.41 10.73 17.23
N MET A 332 0.95 10.13 16.13
CA MET A 332 1.75 9.21 15.33
C MET A 332 3.02 9.89 14.85
N PHE A 333 2.89 11.04 14.17
CA PHE A 333 4.04 11.74 13.59
C PHE A 333 5.05 12.18 14.66
N SER A 334 4.54 12.73 15.76
CA SER A 334 5.40 13.17 16.86
C SER A 334 6.08 12.00 17.60
N ILE A 335 5.42 10.85 17.75
CA ILE A 335 5.96 9.65 18.40
C ILE A 335 7.00 8.95 17.51
N THR A 336 6.76 8.80 16.20
CA THR A 336 7.70 8.11 15.32
C THR A 336 8.99 8.92 15.12
N ARG A 337 8.89 10.25 15.09
CA ARG A 337 10.04 11.16 14.87
C ARG A 337 10.80 11.59 16.12
N GLN A 338 10.40 11.09 17.30
CA GLN A 338 11.10 11.43 18.53
C GLN A 338 12.54 10.87 18.55
N LYS A 339 13.46 11.63 19.14
CA LYS A 339 14.90 11.29 19.17
C LYS A 339 15.33 10.49 20.40
N ASP A 340 14.49 10.40 21.43
CA ASP A 340 14.80 9.60 22.60
C ASP A 340 14.77 8.11 22.24
N LYS A 341 15.86 7.42 22.55
CA LYS A 341 16.05 6.00 22.28
C LYS A 341 15.30 5.12 23.29
N ASN A 342 15.03 5.63 24.49
CA ASN A 342 14.35 4.89 25.54
C ASN A 342 12.84 5.15 25.57
N ALA A 343 12.38 6.16 24.83
CA ALA A 343 10.97 6.52 24.78
C ALA A 343 10.17 5.48 23.97
N SER A 344 8.99 5.15 24.50
CA SER A 344 8.06 4.25 23.84
C SER A 344 7.56 4.85 22.53
N ARG A 345 7.45 4.00 21.51
CA ARG A 345 6.84 4.31 20.21
C ARG A 345 5.44 3.70 20.06
N GLU A 346 4.90 3.16 21.15
CA GLU A 346 3.53 2.65 21.19
C GLU A 346 2.51 3.78 21.06
N ILE A 347 1.42 3.50 20.33
CA ILE A 347 0.27 4.41 20.26
C ILE A 347 -0.83 3.87 21.16
N TYR A 348 -1.23 4.69 22.13
CA TYR A 348 -2.37 4.43 23.00
C TYR A 348 -3.57 5.14 22.41
N LEU A 349 -4.48 4.36 21.83
CA LEU A 349 -5.73 4.85 21.28
C LEU A 349 -6.74 5.10 22.40
N ASP A 350 -7.65 6.04 22.18
CA ASP A 350 -8.84 6.20 23.00
C ASP A 350 -10.00 5.35 22.43
N THR A 351 -10.97 4.98 23.25
CA THR A 351 -12.17 4.27 22.80
C THR A 351 -12.99 5.09 21.80
N GLU A 352 -12.96 6.42 21.88
CA GLU A 352 -13.62 7.30 20.92
C GLU A 352 -13.10 7.14 19.49
N ALA A 353 -11.88 6.65 19.29
CA ALA A 353 -11.34 6.37 17.94
C ALA A 353 -12.20 5.36 17.15
N PHE A 354 -12.91 4.50 17.87
CA PHE A 354 -13.76 3.44 17.30
C PHE A 354 -15.26 3.78 17.36
N ASN A 355 -15.59 4.96 17.92
CA ASN A 355 -16.94 5.48 17.97
C ASN A 355 -17.16 6.35 16.75
N TYR A 356 -17.66 5.74 15.68
CA TYR A 356 -18.20 6.46 14.53
C TYR A 356 -19.47 5.74 14.03
N ASN A 357 -20.60 6.12 14.61
CA ASN A 357 -21.92 5.52 14.43
C ASN A 357 -22.90 6.51 13.76
N GLN A 358 -24.16 6.10 13.61
CA GLN A 358 -25.20 6.89 12.95
C GLN A 358 -25.41 8.29 13.57
N GLU A 359 -25.32 8.44 14.89
CA GLU A 359 -25.49 9.73 15.57
C GLU A 359 -24.40 10.72 15.15
N GLN A 360 -23.16 10.24 15.02
CA GLN A 360 -22.01 11.06 14.59
C GLN A 360 -22.08 11.39 13.09
N VAL A 361 -22.63 10.49 12.28
CA VAL A 361 -22.93 10.75 10.86
C VAL A 361 -23.97 11.87 10.73
N ASP A 362 -25.08 11.77 11.47
CA ASP A 362 -26.16 12.77 11.43
C ASP A 362 -25.67 14.14 11.94
N ALA A 363 -24.86 14.16 13.00
CA ALA A 363 -24.26 15.40 13.53
C ALA A 363 -23.32 16.08 12.51
N GLN A 364 -22.49 15.31 11.79
CA GLN A 364 -21.61 15.88 10.75
C GLN A 364 -22.41 16.43 9.55
N ILE A 365 -23.50 15.76 9.17
CA ILE A 365 -24.41 16.27 8.14
C ILE A 365 -25.01 17.61 8.60
N GLU A 366 -25.51 17.69 9.83
CA GLU A 366 -26.08 18.92 10.40
C GLU A 366 -25.05 20.07 10.47
N GLU A 367 -23.80 19.76 10.82
CA GLU A 367 -22.70 20.74 10.83
C GLU A 367 -22.47 21.35 9.43
N TYR A 368 -22.38 20.49 8.39
CA TYR A 368 -22.23 20.97 7.02
C TYR A 368 -23.45 21.77 6.54
N GLU A 369 -24.66 21.29 6.81
CA GLU A 369 -25.89 21.99 6.43
C GLU A 369 -26.00 23.36 7.13
N THR A 370 -25.58 23.46 8.39
CA THR A 370 -25.54 24.73 9.13
C THR A 370 -24.59 25.72 8.45
N ARG A 371 -23.36 25.28 8.11
CA ARG A 371 -22.38 26.12 7.39
C ARG A 371 -22.91 26.56 6.03
N LEU A 372 -23.54 25.64 5.27
CA LEU A 372 -24.11 25.95 3.96
C LEU A 372 -25.30 26.92 4.04
N ASN A 373 -26.16 26.79 5.05
CA ASN A 373 -27.28 27.70 5.27
C ASN A 373 -26.80 29.12 5.64
N ILE A 374 -25.74 29.23 6.45
CA ILE A 374 -25.10 30.51 6.76
C ILE A 374 -24.56 31.14 5.47
N LEU A 375 -23.86 30.37 4.63
CA LEU A 375 -23.35 30.86 3.35
C LEU A 375 -24.45 31.33 2.41
N ASP A 376 -25.56 30.59 2.32
CA ASP A 376 -26.70 30.97 1.48
C ASP A 376 -27.30 32.32 1.91
N ASP A 377 -27.52 32.54 3.22
CA ASP A 377 -27.97 33.85 3.74
C ASP A 377 -26.95 34.96 3.44
N LEU A 378 -25.65 34.72 3.69
CA LEU A 378 -24.59 35.72 3.43
C LEU A 378 -24.46 36.09 1.94
N MET A 379 -24.76 35.16 1.03
CA MET A 379 -24.65 35.36 -0.42
C MET A 379 -25.93 35.92 -1.06
N THR A 380 -27.10 35.63 -0.50
CA THR A 380 -28.40 36.06 -1.06
C THR A 380 -28.99 37.30 -0.39
N ASN A 381 -28.58 37.60 0.84
CA ASN A 381 -29.05 38.75 1.60
C ASN A 381 -28.03 39.90 1.58
N GLU A 382 -28.28 40.90 0.72
CA GLU A 382 -27.40 42.06 0.52
C GLU A 382 -27.07 42.83 1.82
N LEU A 383 -27.92 42.74 2.85
CA LEU A 383 -27.72 43.43 4.13
C LEU A 383 -26.83 42.64 5.11
N ARG A 384 -26.51 41.38 4.81
CA ARG A 384 -25.76 40.48 5.70
C ARG A 384 -24.41 40.03 5.16
N TYR A 385 -24.01 40.47 3.97
CA TYR A 385 -22.72 40.11 3.37
C TYR A 385 -21.54 40.39 4.33
N ASP A 386 -20.76 39.34 4.61
CA ASP A 386 -19.56 39.40 5.44
C ASP A 386 -18.50 38.44 4.87
N ALA A 387 -17.42 39.00 4.32
CA ALA A 387 -16.37 38.23 3.67
C ALA A 387 -15.65 37.27 4.63
N HIS A 388 -15.49 37.63 5.91
CA HIS A 388 -14.82 36.78 6.89
C HIS A 388 -15.69 35.59 7.28
N GLN A 389 -17.01 35.80 7.41
CA GLN A 389 -17.94 34.70 7.66
C GLN A 389 -18.06 33.77 6.45
N ILE A 390 -17.98 34.29 5.22
CA ILE A 390 -17.91 33.45 4.02
C ILE A 390 -16.67 32.56 4.06
N GLU A 391 -15.49 33.14 4.30
CA GLU A 391 -14.22 32.39 4.35
C GLU A 391 -14.21 31.30 5.42
N THR A 392 -14.85 31.53 6.57
CA THR A 392 -14.89 30.55 7.67
C THR A 392 -15.93 29.46 7.48
N ASN A 393 -17.03 29.73 6.76
CA ASN A 393 -18.10 28.75 6.55
C ASN A 393 -17.95 27.96 5.25
N ILE A 394 -17.23 28.46 4.25
CA ILE A 394 -17.06 27.79 2.95
C ILE A 394 -16.53 26.36 3.14
N LEU A 395 -17.16 25.40 2.46
CA LEU A 395 -16.66 24.04 2.42
C LEU A 395 -15.56 23.96 1.37
N ASN A 396 -14.40 23.44 1.74
CA ASN A 396 -13.38 23.09 0.76
C ASN A 396 -13.85 21.89 -0.09
N ARG A 397 -13.07 21.55 -1.12
CA ARG A 397 -13.47 20.52 -2.09
C ARG A 397 -13.62 19.12 -1.48
N HIS A 398 -12.76 18.78 -0.52
CA HIS A 398 -12.83 17.51 0.20
C HIS A 398 -14.03 17.49 1.14
N GLU A 399 -14.28 18.56 1.90
CA GLU A 399 -15.48 18.69 2.73
C GLU A 399 -16.77 18.58 1.91
N MET A 400 -16.82 19.21 0.73
CA MET A 400 -17.97 19.12 -0.17
C MET A 400 -18.15 17.70 -0.74
N ASN A 401 -17.05 17.01 -1.09
CA ASN A 401 -17.09 15.61 -1.53
C ASN A 401 -17.61 14.70 -0.41
N HIS A 402 -17.09 14.90 0.81
CA HIS A 402 -17.46 14.16 2.00
C HIS A 402 -18.94 14.36 2.36
N TYR A 403 -19.41 15.61 2.43
CA TYR A 403 -20.82 15.95 2.67
C TYR A 403 -21.76 15.25 1.68
N LYS A 404 -21.44 15.27 0.38
CA LYS A 404 -22.23 14.58 -0.65
C LYS A 404 -22.25 13.06 -0.42
N GLY A 405 -21.10 12.48 -0.05
CA GLY A 405 -20.99 11.06 0.29
C GLY A 405 -21.84 10.67 1.50
N LEU A 406 -21.82 11.46 2.57
CA LEU A 406 -22.65 11.29 3.76
C LEU A 406 -24.14 11.36 3.41
N LYS A 407 -24.58 12.39 2.67
CA LYS A 407 -25.99 12.53 2.26
C LYS A 407 -26.46 11.35 1.41
N TYR A 408 -25.62 10.89 0.48
CA TYR A 408 -25.97 9.77 -0.38
C TYR A 408 -26.03 8.45 0.37
N SER A 409 -25.01 8.14 1.19
CA SER A 409 -25.01 6.93 2.01
C SER A 409 -26.19 6.88 2.98
N ASN A 410 -26.47 7.98 3.68
CA ASN A 410 -27.60 8.07 4.62
C ASN A 410 -28.98 7.95 3.94
N SER A 411 -29.05 8.09 2.62
CA SER A 411 -30.30 7.89 1.84
C SER A 411 -30.56 6.43 1.45
N ILE A 412 -29.61 5.52 1.71
CA ILE A 412 -29.64 4.12 1.26
C ILE A 412 -29.44 3.20 2.47
N SER A 413 -30.25 2.15 2.58
CA SER A 413 -30.07 1.16 3.65
C SER A 413 -28.85 0.26 3.39
N PRO A 414 -28.20 -0.32 4.44
CA PRO A 414 -27.10 -1.28 4.25
C PRO A 414 -27.47 -2.50 3.37
N GLN A 415 -28.75 -2.83 3.24
CA GLN A 415 -29.22 -3.94 2.41
C GLN A 415 -29.33 -3.59 0.92
N ASP A 416 -29.48 -2.30 0.61
CA ASP A 416 -29.75 -1.80 -0.74
C ASP A 416 -28.51 -1.21 -1.42
N GLU A 417 -27.35 -1.24 -0.75
CA GLU A 417 -26.12 -0.66 -1.27
C GLU A 417 -25.78 -1.20 -2.69
N PRO A 418 -25.52 -0.30 -3.66
CA PRO A 418 -24.87 -0.68 -4.91
C PRO A 418 -23.40 -1.04 -4.65
N THR A 419 -22.87 -1.96 -5.45
CA THR A 419 -21.45 -2.33 -5.41
C THR A 419 -20.61 -1.11 -5.77
N TYR A 420 -19.73 -0.69 -4.86
CA TYR A 420 -18.84 0.45 -5.07
C TYR A 420 -17.60 0.04 -5.88
N TYR A 421 -16.75 -0.82 -5.30
CA TYR A 421 -15.53 -1.28 -5.98
C TYR A 421 -15.86 -2.33 -7.04
N LYS A 422 -15.48 -2.02 -8.27
CA LYS A 422 -15.57 -2.96 -9.40
C LYS A 422 -14.17 -3.51 -9.68
N LEU A 423 -14.09 -4.80 -9.93
CA LEU A 423 -12.81 -5.49 -10.15
C LEU A 423 -12.62 -5.75 -11.65
N ALA A 424 -11.37 -5.92 -12.08
CA ALA A 424 -11.04 -6.20 -13.47
C ALA A 424 -11.75 -7.46 -14.01
N THR A 425 -11.90 -8.50 -13.18
CA THR A 425 -12.57 -9.78 -13.48
C THR A 425 -12.17 -10.39 -14.83
N LEU A 426 -11.17 -11.26 -14.80
CA LEU A 426 -10.60 -11.89 -15.98
C LEU A 426 -11.19 -13.28 -16.26
N LYS A 427 -11.30 -13.62 -17.54
CA LYS A 427 -11.61 -14.97 -18.00
C LYS A 427 -10.36 -15.84 -17.83
N LYS A 428 -10.50 -16.97 -17.13
CA LYS A 428 -9.43 -17.97 -16.98
C LYS A 428 -9.42 -18.92 -18.19
N ASP A 429 -8.23 -19.27 -18.66
CA ASP A 429 -8.00 -20.24 -19.73
C ASP A 429 -6.67 -20.98 -19.52
N LYS A 430 -6.12 -21.59 -20.59
CA LYS A 430 -4.84 -22.32 -20.52
C LYS A 430 -3.64 -21.41 -20.24
N ASN A 431 -3.71 -20.14 -20.65
CA ASN A 431 -2.64 -19.16 -20.59
C ASN A 431 -2.83 -18.16 -19.45
N ASN A 432 -4.07 -17.95 -18.99
CA ASN A 432 -4.40 -17.09 -17.85
C ASN A 432 -5.04 -17.88 -16.69
N ARG A 433 -4.33 -17.96 -15.56
CA ARG A 433 -4.86 -18.55 -14.32
C ARG A 433 -5.39 -17.50 -13.33
N ASP A 434 -5.17 -16.22 -13.60
CA ASP A 434 -5.59 -15.10 -12.76
C ASP A 434 -7.08 -14.77 -13.01
N ALA A 435 -7.83 -14.63 -11.92
CA ALA A 435 -9.26 -14.27 -11.96
C ALA A 435 -9.50 -12.76 -12.06
N GLY A 436 -8.46 -11.95 -11.87
CA GLY A 436 -8.51 -10.49 -11.85
C GLY A 436 -9.28 -9.90 -10.66
N TRP A 437 -9.33 -10.60 -9.53
CA TRP A 437 -10.01 -10.11 -8.33
C TRP A 437 -9.17 -9.12 -7.53
N HIS A 438 -7.86 -9.13 -7.73
CA HIS A 438 -6.89 -8.29 -7.02
C HIS A 438 -6.52 -7.02 -7.79
N TYR A 439 -7.33 -6.64 -8.80
CA TYR A 439 -7.12 -5.42 -9.58
C TYR A 439 -8.37 -4.56 -9.63
N GLU A 440 -8.15 -3.27 -9.44
CA GLU A 440 -9.12 -2.23 -9.73
C GLU A 440 -9.23 -2.07 -11.24
N TRP A 441 -10.45 -2.14 -11.76
CA TRP A 441 -10.69 -2.29 -13.20
C TRP A 441 -10.26 -1.07 -14.03
N ARG A 442 -10.29 0.14 -13.46
CA ARG A 442 -9.96 1.38 -14.20
C ARG A 442 -8.47 1.42 -14.52
N PHE A 443 -7.65 0.98 -13.57
CA PHE A 443 -6.20 1.05 -13.62
C PHE A 443 -5.53 -0.27 -14.00
N PHE A 444 -6.31 -1.31 -14.30
CA PHE A 444 -5.78 -2.62 -14.68
C PHE A 444 -4.88 -2.51 -15.92
N ASN A 445 -3.60 -2.84 -15.75
CA ASN A 445 -2.56 -2.71 -16.78
C ASN A 445 -1.80 -4.03 -17.02
N GLY A 446 -2.54 -5.13 -17.01
CA GLY A 446 -2.02 -6.49 -17.12
C GLY A 446 -1.88 -7.15 -15.75
N ALA A 447 -2.04 -8.47 -15.71
CA ALA A 447 -2.05 -9.17 -14.44
C ALA A 447 -0.65 -9.61 -14.01
N LEU A 448 -0.47 -9.69 -12.70
CA LEU A 448 0.72 -10.14 -11.99
C LEU A 448 1.13 -11.58 -12.37
N ARG A 449 0.16 -12.43 -12.78
CA ARG A 449 0.39 -13.88 -12.93
C ARG A 449 -0.10 -14.51 -14.24
N TYR A 450 -0.19 -13.77 -15.35
CA TYR A 450 -0.33 -14.36 -16.69
C TYR A 450 0.73 -13.83 -17.66
N LEU A 451 1.13 -14.68 -18.62
CA LEU A 451 2.18 -14.36 -19.57
C LEU A 451 1.78 -13.20 -20.50
N LYS A 452 2.34 -12.02 -20.26
CA LYS A 452 2.29 -10.87 -21.17
C LYS A 452 3.36 -11.04 -22.26
N GLU A 453 3.07 -10.58 -23.48
CA GLU A 453 4.07 -10.58 -24.55
C GLU A 453 5.35 -9.86 -24.11
N GLY A 454 6.50 -10.49 -24.35
CA GLY A 454 7.81 -9.97 -23.95
C GLY A 454 8.16 -10.12 -22.45
N TYR A 455 7.36 -10.83 -21.66
CA TYR A 455 7.64 -11.11 -20.24
C TYR A 455 7.82 -12.62 -19.98
N THR A 456 8.70 -12.96 -19.03
CA THR A 456 8.75 -14.30 -18.43
C THR A 456 7.95 -14.34 -17.12
N MET A 457 7.55 -15.53 -16.66
CA MET A 457 6.86 -15.66 -15.36
C MET A 457 7.71 -15.11 -14.20
N LYS A 458 9.01 -15.37 -14.21
CA LYS A 458 9.95 -14.82 -13.23
C LYS A 458 9.97 -13.28 -13.23
N GLN A 459 9.94 -12.66 -14.41
CA GLN A 459 9.86 -11.19 -14.50
C GLN A 459 8.54 -10.66 -13.94
N LEU A 460 7.43 -11.38 -14.15
CA LEU A 460 6.14 -11.00 -13.57
C LEU A 460 6.12 -11.15 -12.05
N GLU A 461 6.74 -12.19 -11.49
CA GLU A 461 6.94 -12.35 -10.04
C GLU A 461 7.77 -11.20 -9.44
N ILE A 462 8.85 -10.77 -10.12
CA ILE A 462 9.65 -9.62 -9.69
C ILE A 462 8.83 -8.33 -9.74
N ARG A 463 8.07 -8.13 -10.82
CA ARG A 463 7.15 -7.00 -10.97
C ARG A 463 6.14 -6.93 -9.82
N GLU A 464 5.55 -8.07 -9.47
CA GLU A 464 4.61 -8.21 -8.35
C GLU A 464 5.24 -7.77 -7.03
N GLN A 465 6.43 -8.27 -6.72
CA GLN A 465 7.17 -7.88 -5.52
C GLN A 465 7.49 -6.37 -5.47
N ILE A 466 7.85 -5.77 -6.62
CA ILE A 466 8.08 -4.32 -6.72
C ILE A 466 6.79 -3.55 -6.39
N ILE A 467 5.65 -3.94 -6.99
CA ILE A 467 4.38 -3.25 -6.79
C ILE A 467 3.95 -3.28 -5.32
N LEU A 468 4.01 -4.46 -4.68
CA LEU A 468 3.59 -4.62 -3.28
C LEU A 468 4.51 -3.88 -2.30
N ASP A 469 5.84 -3.93 -2.50
CA ASP A 469 6.81 -3.17 -1.71
C ASP A 469 6.54 -1.66 -1.81
N ARG A 470 6.29 -1.17 -3.04
CA ARG A 470 6.07 0.25 -3.30
C ARG A 470 4.72 0.74 -2.78
N LEU A 471 3.66 -0.07 -2.84
CA LEU A 471 2.37 0.22 -2.20
C LEU A 471 2.53 0.39 -0.69
N LEU A 472 3.12 -0.62 -0.03
CA LEU A 472 3.33 -0.62 1.42
C LEU A 472 4.15 0.61 1.86
N ARG A 473 5.27 0.84 1.19
CA ARG A 473 6.18 1.95 1.48
C ARG A 473 5.49 3.31 1.36
N ASN A 474 4.80 3.54 0.25
CA ASN A 474 4.21 4.85 -0.03
C ASN A 474 2.94 5.11 0.78
N TRP A 475 2.16 4.08 1.12
CA TRP A 475 1.07 4.21 2.10
C TRP A 475 1.61 4.63 3.47
N PHE A 476 2.59 3.90 4.02
CA PHE A 476 3.09 4.22 5.36
C PHE A 476 3.87 5.54 5.42
N ARG A 477 4.50 5.97 4.32
CA ARG A 477 5.07 7.32 4.21
C ARG A 477 3.99 8.39 4.21
N PHE A 478 2.94 8.23 3.41
CA PHE A 478 1.79 9.13 3.42
C PHE A 478 1.16 9.19 4.82
N ALA A 479 0.93 8.02 5.42
CA ALA A 479 0.32 7.89 6.73
C ALA A 479 1.14 8.61 7.81
N GLU A 480 2.47 8.44 7.82
CA GLU A 480 3.34 9.17 8.73
C GLU A 480 3.30 10.69 8.48
N GLU A 481 3.45 11.14 7.23
CA GLU A 481 3.49 12.57 6.89
C GLU A 481 2.13 13.29 7.07
N LYS A 482 1.04 12.53 7.18
CA LYS A 482 -0.33 13.02 7.46
C LYS A 482 -0.86 12.67 8.85
N GLY A 483 -0.07 11.96 9.65
CA GLY A 483 -0.45 11.47 10.97
C GLY A 483 -1.70 10.60 10.93
N ILE A 484 -1.86 9.77 9.89
CA ILE A 484 -2.98 8.82 9.71
C ILE A 484 -2.62 7.48 10.33
N ILE A 485 -3.38 7.02 11.31
CA ILE A 485 -3.06 5.77 12.00
C ILE A 485 -3.71 4.59 11.29
N SER A 486 -2.89 3.57 11.03
CA SER A 486 -3.32 2.25 10.56
C SER A 486 -2.33 1.20 11.04
N TRP A 487 -2.76 -0.06 11.07
CA TRP A 487 -1.90 -1.21 11.35
C TRP A 487 -2.13 -2.32 10.32
N ILE A 488 -1.12 -3.16 10.12
CA ILE A 488 -1.24 -4.34 9.27
C ILE A 488 -2.13 -5.39 9.93
N ALA A 489 -2.95 -6.07 9.14
CA ALA A 489 -3.90 -7.10 9.59
C ALA A 489 -3.83 -8.33 8.67
N HIS A 490 -4.57 -9.40 9.00
CA HIS A 490 -4.77 -10.55 8.14
C HIS A 490 -3.47 -11.16 7.58
N GLY A 491 -3.37 -11.31 6.25
CA GLY A 491 -2.22 -11.89 5.55
C GLY A 491 -0.90 -11.16 5.87
N PRO A 492 -0.83 -9.82 5.75
CA PRO A 492 0.32 -9.03 6.19
C PRO A 492 0.73 -9.23 7.66
N LEU A 493 -0.21 -9.41 8.59
CA LEU A 493 0.15 -9.67 9.99
C LEU A 493 0.69 -11.10 10.18
N LEU A 494 0.19 -12.06 9.39
CA LEU A 494 0.70 -13.43 9.39
C LEU A 494 2.10 -13.50 8.78
N SER A 495 2.35 -12.78 7.69
CA SER A 495 3.67 -12.69 7.05
C SER A 495 4.67 -11.99 7.97
N TRP A 496 4.22 -10.92 8.64
CA TRP A 496 4.95 -10.28 9.72
C TRP A 496 5.40 -11.30 10.77
N TYR A 497 4.55 -12.20 11.26
CA TYR A 497 4.94 -13.20 12.27
C TYR A 497 6.13 -14.09 11.84
N TRP A 498 6.35 -14.32 10.54
CA TRP A 498 7.41 -15.22 10.08
C TRP A 498 8.77 -14.53 10.05
N ASP A 499 9.04 -13.74 9.02
CA ASP A 499 10.31 -13.06 8.77
C ASP A 499 10.18 -11.54 8.76
N GLY A 500 8.99 -10.99 9.01
CA GLY A 500 8.77 -9.55 8.90
C GLY A 500 8.80 -9.07 7.45
N LEU A 501 8.56 -9.93 6.47
CA LEU A 501 8.42 -9.60 5.05
C LEU A 501 7.02 -9.94 4.57
N MET A 502 6.59 -9.34 3.46
CA MET A 502 5.43 -9.83 2.72
C MET A 502 5.72 -11.23 2.15
N PHE A 503 4.74 -12.14 2.22
CA PHE A 503 4.92 -13.48 1.64
C PHE A 503 5.13 -13.39 0.12
N PRO A 504 6.01 -14.22 -0.47
CA PRO A 504 6.25 -14.23 -1.91
C PRO A 504 5.08 -14.80 -2.73
N PHE A 505 4.08 -15.38 -2.07
CA PHE A 505 2.88 -15.96 -2.69
C PHE A 505 1.61 -15.17 -2.42
N ASP A 506 1.66 -14.19 -1.51
CA ASP A 506 0.52 -13.33 -1.18
C ASP A 506 0.53 -12.08 -2.08
N ILE A 507 -0.64 -11.70 -2.57
CA ILE A 507 -0.84 -10.59 -3.51
C ILE A 507 -1.72 -9.48 -2.92
N ASP A 508 -2.21 -9.70 -1.71
CA ASP A 508 -3.09 -8.78 -1.01
C ASP A 508 -2.32 -8.07 0.10
N ILE A 509 -2.66 -6.80 0.30
CA ILE A 509 -2.22 -6.03 1.46
C ILE A 509 -3.48 -5.53 2.14
N ASP A 510 -3.73 -6.02 3.35
CA ASP A 510 -4.81 -5.58 4.20
C ASP A 510 -4.28 -4.75 5.37
N ILE A 511 -4.90 -3.58 5.57
CA ILE A 511 -4.68 -2.78 6.77
C ILE A 511 -6.01 -2.45 7.44
N GLN A 512 -5.91 -2.17 8.73
CA GLN A 512 -7.02 -1.75 9.56
C GLN A 512 -6.73 -0.40 10.19
N MET A 513 -7.80 0.34 10.48
CA MET A 513 -7.75 1.59 11.23
C MET A 513 -9.04 1.78 12.06
N PRO A 514 -9.06 2.68 13.04
CA PRO A 514 -10.28 3.01 13.77
C PRO A 514 -11.31 3.70 12.85
N SER A 515 -12.60 3.47 13.06
CA SER A 515 -13.66 4.01 12.20
C SER A 515 -13.72 5.54 12.16
N ALA A 516 -13.40 6.23 13.26
CA ALA A 516 -13.31 7.69 13.26
C ALA A 516 -12.12 8.20 12.43
N GLU A 517 -11.02 7.44 12.41
CA GLU A 517 -9.84 7.75 11.59
C GLU A 517 -10.08 7.50 10.10
N LEU A 518 -10.82 6.44 9.78
CA LEU A 518 -11.31 6.18 8.43
C LEU A 518 -12.22 7.32 7.92
N ASN A 519 -13.11 7.84 8.78
CA ASN A 519 -13.88 9.04 8.46
C ASN A 519 -12.98 10.26 8.20
N ARG A 520 -11.95 10.46 9.04
CA ARG A 520 -10.98 11.55 8.86
C ARG A 520 -10.19 11.40 7.55
N LEU A 521 -9.82 10.17 7.16
CA LEU A 521 -9.18 9.87 5.87
C LEU A 521 -10.10 10.27 4.71
N SER A 522 -11.38 9.87 4.76
CA SER A 522 -12.38 10.22 3.74
C SER A 522 -12.59 11.74 3.64
N GLN A 523 -12.77 12.40 4.78
CA GLN A 523 -13.03 13.84 4.85
C GLN A 523 -11.89 14.70 4.29
N ASN A 524 -10.63 14.25 4.41
CA ASN A 524 -9.46 15.09 4.10
C ASN A 524 -8.70 14.64 2.85
N TYR A 525 -8.81 13.37 2.45
CA TYR A 525 -7.93 12.78 1.45
C TYR A 525 -8.64 11.91 0.41
N ASN A 526 -9.97 11.75 0.47
CA ASN A 526 -10.68 11.02 -0.58
C ASN A 526 -10.41 11.65 -1.96
N MET A 527 -10.26 10.82 -3.00
CA MET A 527 -9.91 11.27 -4.35
C MET A 527 -8.62 12.10 -4.41
N THR A 528 -7.62 11.75 -3.60
CA THR A 528 -6.28 12.38 -3.64
C THR A 528 -5.29 11.48 -4.35
N LEU A 529 -4.53 12.06 -5.28
CA LEU A 529 -3.40 11.39 -5.91
C LEU A 529 -2.11 11.63 -5.10
N VAL A 530 -1.55 10.58 -4.52
CA VAL A 530 -0.29 10.59 -3.80
C VAL A 530 0.83 10.15 -4.75
N VAL A 531 1.84 10.99 -4.92
CA VAL A 531 3.02 10.73 -5.74
C VAL A 531 4.17 10.37 -4.82
N GLU A 532 4.88 9.27 -5.12
CA GLU A 532 6.04 8.86 -4.34
C GLU A 532 7.15 9.93 -4.35
N ASP A 533 8.09 9.82 -3.41
CA ASP A 533 9.27 10.69 -3.41
C ASP A 533 10.01 10.53 -4.75
N ILE A 534 10.09 11.62 -5.52
CA ILE A 534 10.63 11.61 -6.89
C ILE A 534 12.11 11.20 -6.93
N SER A 535 12.83 11.31 -5.80
CA SER A 535 14.19 10.80 -5.67
C SER A 535 14.27 9.27 -5.53
N GLU A 536 13.13 8.61 -5.27
CA GLU A 536 13.00 7.17 -5.05
C GLU A 536 12.24 6.44 -6.18
N GLY A 537 11.39 7.15 -6.96
CA GLY A 537 10.71 6.63 -8.15
C GLY A 537 9.59 7.54 -8.68
N TYR A 538 8.70 7.00 -9.53
CA TYR A 538 7.60 7.71 -10.21
C TYR A 538 6.20 7.11 -9.98
N GLY A 539 6.04 6.29 -8.96
CA GLY A 539 4.80 5.67 -8.49
C GLY A 539 3.76 6.70 -8.08
N LYS A 540 2.50 6.39 -8.41
CA LYS A 540 1.34 7.27 -8.26
C LYS A 540 0.19 6.45 -7.69
N TYR A 541 -0.45 6.95 -6.65
CA TYR A 541 -1.41 6.19 -5.86
C TYR A 541 -2.67 6.99 -5.58
N LEU A 542 -3.84 6.44 -5.90
CA LEU A 542 -5.13 7.08 -5.62
C LEU A 542 -5.68 6.59 -4.29
N ILE A 543 -6.00 7.52 -3.40
CA ILE A 543 -6.86 7.24 -2.23
C ILE A 543 -8.31 7.30 -2.69
N ASP A 544 -9.01 6.18 -2.63
CA ASP A 544 -10.41 6.05 -3.03
C ASP A 544 -11.22 5.47 -1.86
N CYS A 545 -12.03 6.29 -1.21
CA CYS A 545 -12.87 5.91 -0.07
C CYS A 545 -14.29 5.55 -0.55
N ALA A 546 -14.77 4.39 -0.14
CA ALA A 546 -16.09 3.91 -0.52
C ALA A 546 -17.20 4.78 0.08
N THR A 547 -18.21 5.11 -0.73
CA THR A 547 -19.30 5.99 -0.26
C THR A 547 -20.06 5.44 0.96
N PHE A 548 -20.13 4.12 1.13
CA PHE A 548 -20.86 3.46 2.23
C PHE A 548 -19.99 3.13 3.45
N LEU A 549 -18.78 3.68 3.56
CA LEU A 549 -17.90 3.43 4.71
C LEU A 549 -18.52 3.83 6.06
N HIS A 550 -19.53 4.69 6.05
CA HIS A 550 -20.23 5.15 7.26
C HIS A 550 -21.19 4.07 7.83
N HIS A 551 -21.62 3.11 7.02
CA HIS A 551 -22.41 1.97 7.51
C HIS A 551 -21.50 0.95 8.18
N ARG A 552 -21.65 0.73 9.48
CA ARG A 552 -20.83 -0.23 10.26
C ARG A 552 -21.41 -1.62 10.39
N ASP A 553 -22.70 -1.77 10.14
CA ASP A 553 -23.32 -3.08 10.02
C ASP A 553 -22.92 -3.75 8.69
N ARG A 554 -23.00 -5.08 8.65
CA ARG A 554 -22.65 -5.83 7.43
C ARG A 554 -23.65 -5.52 6.32
N GLY A 555 -23.14 -5.02 5.20
CA GLY A 555 -23.95 -4.84 3.99
C GLY A 555 -24.41 -6.17 3.40
N ALA A 556 -25.48 -6.17 2.62
CA ALA A 556 -26.02 -7.41 2.03
C ALA A 556 -25.12 -8.00 0.92
N LYS A 557 -24.19 -7.22 0.35
CA LYS A 557 -23.40 -7.56 -0.85
C LYS A 557 -21.88 -7.35 -0.64
N ASP A 558 -21.17 -6.97 -1.70
CA ASP A 558 -19.71 -6.95 -1.89
C ASP A 558 -18.98 -5.77 -1.20
N ASN A 559 -19.70 -4.82 -0.57
CA ASN A 559 -19.12 -3.63 0.05
C ASN A 559 -18.54 -3.94 1.45
N VAL A 560 -17.50 -4.77 1.48
CA VAL A 560 -16.81 -5.17 2.71
C VAL A 560 -15.52 -4.38 2.98
N ILE A 561 -15.06 -3.62 1.98
CA ILE A 561 -13.87 -2.76 2.04
C ILE A 561 -14.34 -1.31 2.10
N ASP A 562 -13.69 -0.52 2.96
CA ASP A 562 -14.09 0.86 3.24
C ASP A 562 -13.28 1.89 2.45
N ALA A 563 -12.00 1.64 2.19
CA ALA A 563 -11.15 2.48 1.35
C ALA A 563 -10.08 1.64 0.64
N ARG A 564 -9.49 2.20 -0.41
CA ARG A 564 -8.34 1.62 -1.12
C ARG A 564 -7.26 2.65 -1.38
N PHE A 565 -6.01 2.22 -1.27
CA PHE A 565 -4.84 2.93 -1.78
C PHE A 565 -4.37 2.22 -3.04
N ILE A 566 -4.66 2.78 -4.22
CA ILE A 566 -4.57 2.09 -5.50
C ILE A 566 -3.36 2.59 -6.28
N ASP A 567 -2.45 1.70 -6.66
CA ASP A 567 -1.41 1.98 -7.65
C ASP A 567 -2.06 2.14 -9.03
N ILE A 568 -2.00 3.35 -9.59
CA ILE A 568 -2.69 3.66 -10.84
C ILE A 568 -1.96 3.14 -12.09
N ASP A 569 -0.71 2.67 -11.95
CA ASP A 569 0.07 2.08 -13.05
C ASP A 569 -0.20 0.58 -13.23
N SER A 570 -0.68 -0.11 -12.18
CA SER A 570 -0.98 -1.55 -12.20
C SER A 570 -2.44 -1.91 -11.91
N GLY A 571 -3.13 -1.09 -11.12
CA GLY A 571 -4.45 -1.37 -10.56
C GLY A 571 -4.44 -2.24 -9.31
N THR A 572 -3.26 -2.59 -8.78
CA THR A 572 -3.11 -3.27 -7.48
C THR A 572 -3.34 -2.27 -6.34
N TYR A 573 -3.79 -2.72 -5.17
CA TYR A 573 -4.18 -1.82 -4.09
C TYR A 573 -3.93 -2.41 -2.70
N ILE A 574 -3.93 -1.53 -1.70
CA ILE A 574 -4.11 -1.89 -0.30
C ILE A 574 -5.61 -1.79 0.03
N ASP A 575 -6.19 -2.85 0.57
CA ASP A 575 -7.54 -2.84 1.13
C ASP A 575 -7.51 -2.27 2.55
N ILE A 576 -8.33 -1.25 2.81
CA ILE A 576 -8.41 -0.54 4.08
C ILE A 576 -9.77 -0.79 4.70
N THR A 577 -9.78 -1.28 5.95
CA THR A 577 -11.01 -1.57 6.70
C THR A 577 -11.05 -0.81 8.02
N GLY A 578 -12.23 -0.27 8.35
CA GLY A 578 -12.45 0.46 9.59
C GLY A 578 -13.05 -0.44 10.69
N LEU A 579 -12.41 -0.52 11.85
CA LEU A 579 -13.00 -1.13 13.03
C LEU A 579 -13.89 -0.13 13.77
N GLY A 580 -15.14 -0.52 14.03
CA GLY A 580 -16.08 0.34 14.75
C GLY A 580 -17.16 -0.42 15.50
N LYS A 581 -17.92 0.33 16.31
CA LYS A 581 -19.15 -0.17 16.95
C LYS A 581 -20.21 -0.46 15.89
N ASN A 582 -21.05 -1.45 16.18
CA ASN A 582 -22.06 -1.98 15.27
C ASN A 582 -23.22 -2.60 16.07
N ASN A 583 -24.30 -2.96 15.38
CA ASN A 583 -25.50 -3.55 15.95
C ASN A 583 -25.59 -5.08 15.75
N GLU A 584 -24.53 -5.71 15.24
CA GLU A 584 -24.50 -7.13 14.95
C GLU A 584 -24.32 -7.97 16.22
N LYS A 585 -24.84 -9.20 16.20
CA LYS A 585 -24.69 -10.12 17.32
C LYS A 585 -23.26 -10.64 17.38
N ALA A 586 -22.56 -10.33 18.46
CA ALA A 586 -21.22 -10.85 18.73
C ALA A 586 -21.20 -12.39 18.83
N PRO A 587 -20.09 -13.05 18.46
CA PRO A 587 -19.88 -14.47 18.65
C PRO A 587 -19.88 -14.86 20.14
N ALA A 588 -20.30 -16.10 20.44
CA ALA A 588 -20.48 -16.59 21.82
C ALA A 588 -19.21 -16.57 22.68
N GLU A 589 -18.02 -16.59 22.07
CA GLU A 589 -16.75 -16.44 22.78
C GLU A 589 -16.63 -15.13 23.56
N TYR A 590 -17.34 -14.08 23.13
CA TYR A 590 -17.37 -12.77 23.80
C TYR A 590 -18.44 -12.68 24.90
N ASP A 591 -19.31 -13.70 25.09
CA ASP A 591 -20.39 -13.66 26.10
C ASP A 591 -19.86 -13.42 27.52
N THR A 592 -18.71 -14.00 27.85
CA THR A 592 -18.09 -13.79 29.17
C THR A 592 -17.50 -12.39 29.30
N TYR A 593 -16.86 -11.87 28.26
CA TYR A 593 -16.37 -10.49 28.23
C TYR A 593 -17.53 -9.49 28.42
N ILE A 594 -18.60 -9.65 27.63
CA ILE A 594 -19.80 -8.82 27.67
C ILE A 594 -20.44 -8.85 29.06
N ARG A 595 -20.71 -10.03 29.62
CA ARG A 595 -21.30 -10.16 30.97
C ARG A 595 -20.42 -9.54 32.05
N ASN A 596 -19.10 -9.72 31.97
CA ASN A 596 -18.17 -9.17 32.95
C ASN A 596 -18.19 -7.64 32.93
N ARG A 597 -18.12 -7.02 31.74
CA ARG A 597 -18.21 -5.55 31.59
C ARG A 597 -19.54 -5.00 32.08
N GLN A 598 -20.65 -5.61 31.65
CA GLN A 598 -21.99 -5.22 32.08
C GLN A 598 -22.19 -5.34 33.60
N SER A 599 -21.67 -6.40 34.22
CA SER A 599 -21.76 -6.59 35.67
C SER A 599 -21.04 -5.51 36.49
N LYS A 600 -20.05 -4.84 35.87
CA LYS A 600 -19.29 -3.73 36.45
C LYS A 600 -19.86 -2.37 36.09
N GLY A 601 -20.93 -2.30 35.28
CA GLY A 601 -21.46 -1.05 34.73
C GLY A 601 -20.51 -0.37 33.74
N GLU A 602 -19.58 -1.13 33.15
CA GLU A 602 -18.62 -0.64 32.17
C GLU A 602 -19.19 -0.80 30.75
N GLU A 603 -18.85 0.12 29.86
CA GLU A 603 -19.21 0.01 28.45
C GLU A 603 -18.48 -1.18 27.79
N VAL A 604 -19.18 -1.88 26.90
CA VAL A 604 -18.64 -3.01 26.14
C VAL A 604 -17.86 -2.46 24.95
N GLN A 605 -16.52 -2.50 25.04
CA GLN A 605 -15.62 -2.05 23.98
C GLN A 605 -15.32 -3.21 23.02
N LEU A 606 -16.28 -3.49 22.14
CA LEU A 606 -16.22 -4.55 21.16
C LEU A 606 -16.51 -3.98 19.76
N TYR A 607 -15.61 -4.25 18.83
CA TYR A 607 -15.61 -3.66 17.50
C TYR A 607 -15.55 -4.75 16.44
N MET A 608 -15.98 -4.40 15.23
CA MET A 608 -15.79 -5.26 14.06
C MET A 608 -15.53 -4.42 12.81
N ASP A 609 -14.95 -5.06 11.80
CA ASP A 609 -15.02 -4.60 10.42
C ASP A 609 -16.29 -5.11 9.72
N ARG A 610 -16.52 -4.68 8.48
CA ARG A 610 -17.69 -5.12 7.69
C ARG A 610 -17.66 -6.60 7.29
N ARG A 611 -16.55 -7.31 7.53
CA ARG A 611 -16.43 -8.78 7.32
C ARG A 611 -16.75 -9.60 8.58
N LYS A 612 -17.09 -8.94 9.69
CA LYS A 612 -17.36 -9.56 11.00
C LYS A 612 -16.11 -10.16 11.66
N HIS A 613 -14.94 -9.56 11.44
CA HIS A 613 -13.79 -9.84 12.28
C HIS A 613 -13.92 -9.06 13.60
N TRP A 614 -14.23 -9.78 14.67
CA TRP A 614 -14.53 -9.20 15.98
C TRP A 614 -13.29 -9.06 16.84
N LEU A 615 -13.08 -7.87 17.42
CA LEU A 615 -11.96 -7.56 18.31
C LEU A 615 -12.44 -6.70 19.48
N ASN A 616 -12.03 -7.05 20.70
CA ASN A 616 -12.16 -6.18 21.87
C ASN A 616 -10.96 -5.23 21.97
N PHE A 617 -11.18 -4.09 22.63
CA PHE A 617 -10.20 -3.00 22.71
C PHE A 617 -8.81 -3.44 23.21
N GLU A 618 -8.73 -4.35 24.17
CA GLU A 618 -7.46 -4.79 24.77
C GLU A 618 -6.58 -5.60 23.80
N LYS A 619 -7.19 -6.24 22.80
CA LYS A 619 -6.44 -6.94 21.75
C LYS A 619 -5.80 -5.96 20.77
N ILE A 620 -6.36 -4.77 20.61
CA ILE A 620 -5.87 -3.74 19.67
C ILE A 620 -4.87 -2.82 20.37
N ASN A 621 -5.24 -2.29 21.55
CA ASN A 621 -4.53 -1.23 22.23
C ASN A 621 -3.55 -1.75 23.32
N PRO A 622 -2.32 -1.20 23.42
CA PRO A 622 -1.72 -0.22 22.52
C PRO A 622 -1.23 -0.82 21.20
N LEU A 623 -1.20 -0.01 20.15
CA LEU A 623 -0.54 -0.39 18.90
C LEU A 623 0.97 -0.41 19.11
N ARG A 624 1.64 -1.43 18.58
CA ARG A 624 3.09 -1.65 18.71
C ARG A 624 3.79 -1.18 17.45
N TYR A 625 4.80 -0.33 17.61
CA TYR A 625 5.60 0.13 16.48
C TYR A 625 6.56 -0.98 16.03
N SER A 626 6.56 -1.26 14.74
CA SER A 626 7.22 -2.41 14.13
C SER A 626 7.71 -2.09 12.71
N MET A 627 8.15 -3.10 11.98
CA MET A 627 8.44 -3.02 10.54
C MET A 627 7.93 -4.25 9.81
N ILE A 628 7.52 -4.05 8.56
CA ILE A 628 7.29 -5.11 7.58
C ILE A 628 7.98 -4.72 6.28
N SER A 629 8.77 -5.62 5.69
CA SER A 629 9.58 -5.35 4.48
C SER A 629 10.43 -4.08 4.60
N GLY A 630 11.03 -3.83 5.76
CA GLY A 630 11.82 -2.61 6.02
C GLY A 630 11.03 -1.29 6.02
N VAL A 631 9.70 -1.35 5.97
CA VAL A 631 8.79 -0.22 6.09
C VAL A 631 8.26 -0.17 7.52
N PRO A 632 8.49 0.92 8.27
CA PRO A 632 7.89 1.08 9.59
C PRO A 632 6.36 1.08 9.54
N ALA A 633 5.76 0.29 10.42
CA ALA A 633 4.32 0.07 10.48
C ALA A 633 3.90 -0.19 11.94
N TYR A 634 2.59 -0.28 12.17
CA TYR A 634 2.05 -0.72 13.46
C TYR A 634 1.45 -2.12 13.36
N VAL A 635 1.54 -2.87 14.47
CA VAL A 635 0.82 -4.14 14.70
C VAL A 635 -0.07 -4.01 15.94
N PRO A 636 -1.17 -4.77 16.04
CA PRO A 636 -2.03 -4.74 17.22
C PRO A 636 -1.35 -5.35 18.46
N ASN A 637 -1.96 -5.18 19.64
CA ASN A 637 -1.40 -5.66 20.91
C ASN A 637 -1.35 -7.20 21.04
N ASP A 638 -2.49 -7.89 20.87
CA ASP A 638 -2.60 -9.34 21.08
C ASP A 638 -2.54 -10.12 19.76
N ILE A 639 -1.38 -10.02 19.11
CA ILE A 639 -1.12 -10.57 17.77
C ILE A 639 -1.45 -12.07 17.66
N MET A 640 -0.97 -12.88 18.61
CA MET A 640 -1.13 -14.34 18.52
C MET A 640 -2.57 -14.80 18.66
N VAL A 641 -3.40 -14.11 19.45
CA VAL A 641 -4.82 -14.44 19.55
C VAL A 641 -5.53 -14.18 18.23
N MET A 642 -5.18 -13.09 17.53
CA MET A 642 -5.76 -12.81 16.21
C MET A 642 -5.31 -13.84 15.18
N LEU A 643 -4.00 -14.09 15.07
CA LEU A 643 -3.47 -15.02 14.08
C LEU A 643 -3.94 -16.46 14.30
N ASN A 644 -4.00 -16.94 15.54
CA ASN A 644 -4.44 -18.32 15.81
C ASN A 644 -5.96 -18.49 15.64
N TYR A 645 -6.74 -17.40 15.75
CA TYR A 645 -8.17 -17.42 15.44
C TYR A 645 -8.41 -17.47 13.93
N GLU A 646 -7.64 -16.70 13.15
CA GLU A 646 -7.80 -16.61 11.70
C GLU A 646 -7.12 -17.77 10.94
N TYR A 647 -5.98 -18.25 11.44
CA TYR A 647 -5.12 -19.23 10.78
C TYR A 647 -4.69 -20.36 11.72
N ASP A 648 -5.48 -21.44 11.77
CA ASP A 648 -5.25 -22.62 12.64
C ASP A 648 -3.79 -23.17 12.62
N LYS A 649 -3.14 -23.16 11.46
CA LYS A 649 -1.73 -23.61 11.28
C LYS A 649 -0.80 -22.54 10.73
N GLY A 650 -1.25 -21.29 10.62
CA GLY A 650 -0.50 -20.22 9.96
C GLY A 650 0.85 -19.94 10.63
N THR A 651 0.91 -20.06 11.94
CA THR A 651 2.09 -19.73 12.76
C THR A 651 2.99 -20.94 13.08
N THR A 652 2.62 -22.13 12.61
CA THR A 652 3.31 -23.40 12.92
C THR A 652 3.72 -24.22 11.70
N SER A 653 3.09 -23.99 10.54
CA SER A 653 3.42 -24.70 9.29
C SER A 653 4.60 -24.05 8.59
N TYR A 654 5.71 -24.78 8.45
CA TYR A 654 6.90 -24.34 7.69
C TYR A 654 6.77 -24.57 6.18
N PHE A 655 5.57 -24.92 5.71
CA PHE A 655 5.23 -25.21 4.33
C PHE A 655 3.87 -24.63 3.98
N PHE A 656 3.77 -23.96 2.83
CA PHE A 656 2.52 -23.48 2.25
C PHE A 656 2.66 -23.34 0.73
N ASP A 657 1.73 -23.92 -0.03
CA ASP A 657 1.61 -23.79 -1.50
C ASP A 657 2.93 -23.93 -2.30
N GLY A 658 3.76 -24.92 -1.95
CA GLY A 658 5.04 -25.17 -2.63
C GLY A 658 6.22 -24.32 -2.13
N TYR A 659 5.99 -23.45 -1.14
CA TYR A 659 7.02 -22.68 -0.45
C TYR A 659 7.33 -23.27 0.91
N TYR A 660 8.60 -23.17 1.31
CA TYR A 660 9.07 -23.55 2.63
C TYR A 660 9.76 -22.37 3.31
N TYR A 661 9.48 -22.17 4.59
CA TYR A 661 10.23 -21.22 5.39
C TYR A 661 11.60 -21.79 5.75
N VAL A 662 12.66 -21.04 5.43
CA VAL A 662 14.06 -21.46 5.62
C VAL A 662 14.72 -20.63 6.72
N PRO A 663 14.78 -21.10 7.98
CA PRO A 663 15.26 -20.30 9.11
C PRO A 663 16.70 -19.79 8.97
N GLN A 664 17.57 -20.53 8.27
CA GLN A 664 18.97 -20.14 8.08
C GLN A 664 19.14 -18.85 7.25
N VAL A 665 18.21 -18.57 6.35
CA VAL A 665 18.20 -17.33 5.54
C VAL A 665 17.01 -16.42 5.87
N ARG A 666 16.06 -16.86 6.70
CA ARG A 666 14.83 -16.12 7.08
C ARG A 666 14.04 -15.68 5.86
N LEU A 667 13.78 -16.62 4.95
CA LEU A 667 13.04 -16.41 3.71
C LEU A 667 12.11 -17.60 3.44
N TRP A 668 10.99 -17.32 2.78
CA TRP A 668 10.16 -18.33 2.12
C TRP A 668 10.69 -18.61 0.71
N LEU A 669 11.07 -19.86 0.45
CA LEU A 669 11.67 -20.28 -0.83
C LEU A 669 10.89 -21.43 -1.46
N LYS A 670 10.84 -21.47 -2.80
CA LYS A 670 10.15 -22.52 -3.55
C LYS A 670 10.84 -23.88 -3.36
N GLU A 671 10.07 -24.96 -3.39
CA GLU A 671 10.57 -26.33 -3.26
C GLU A 671 11.76 -26.65 -4.17
N GLU A 672 11.66 -26.28 -5.44
CA GLU A 672 12.69 -26.49 -6.47
C GLU A 672 14.01 -25.77 -6.18
N GLN A 673 13.99 -24.71 -5.37
CA GLN A 673 15.17 -23.96 -4.94
C GLN A 673 15.90 -24.61 -3.76
N LEU A 674 15.33 -25.66 -3.14
CA LEU A 674 15.84 -26.23 -1.89
C LEU A 674 16.25 -27.69 -2.00
N THR A 675 15.58 -28.46 -2.85
CA THR A 675 15.77 -29.91 -2.94
C THR A 675 17.22 -30.35 -3.22
N PHE A 676 18.00 -29.58 -3.98
CA PHE A 676 19.41 -29.88 -4.30
C PHE A 676 20.35 -29.91 -3.09
N LEU A 677 19.92 -29.36 -1.94
CA LEU A 677 20.70 -29.33 -0.72
C LEU A 677 20.75 -30.70 -0.02
N PHE A 678 19.77 -31.57 -0.29
CA PHE A 678 19.55 -32.81 0.45
C PHE A 678 19.51 -34.03 -0.47
N GLU A 679 19.79 -35.21 0.10
CA GLU A 679 19.63 -36.49 -0.58
C GLU A 679 18.15 -36.82 -0.81
N GLU A 680 17.78 -37.23 -2.03
CA GLU A 680 16.37 -37.44 -2.40
C GLU A 680 15.64 -38.45 -1.49
N SER A 681 16.35 -39.50 -1.07
CA SER A 681 15.82 -40.53 -0.17
C SER A 681 15.40 -40.01 1.22
N ALA A 682 15.88 -38.83 1.62
CA ALA A 682 15.59 -38.24 2.92
C ALA A 682 14.23 -37.52 2.95
N TYR A 683 13.75 -37.02 1.81
CA TYR A 683 12.50 -36.23 1.73
C TYR A 683 11.45 -36.77 0.75
N LYS A 684 11.79 -37.73 -0.11
CA LYS A 684 10.80 -38.37 -0.99
C LYS A 684 10.18 -39.62 -0.37
N ASP A 685 8.91 -39.83 -0.68
CA ASP A 685 8.18 -41.10 -0.50
C ASP A 685 7.88 -41.68 -1.90
N GLY A 686 8.77 -42.57 -2.37
CA GLY A 686 8.80 -42.96 -3.79
C GLY A 686 9.27 -41.79 -4.65
N ASP A 687 8.47 -41.40 -5.66
CA ASP A 687 8.78 -40.27 -6.54
C ASP A 687 8.19 -38.92 -6.07
N LYS A 688 7.42 -38.93 -4.97
CA LYS A 688 6.74 -37.73 -4.47
C LYS A 688 7.51 -37.09 -3.33
N ILE A 689 7.62 -35.77 -3.34
CA ILE A 689 8.19 -35.00 -2.23
C ILE A 689 7.19 -35.01 -1.07
N ASN A 690 7.69 -35.35 0.12
CA ASN A 690 6.94 -35.26 1.36
C ASN A 690 7.25 -33.91 2.05
N PRO A 691 6.28 -32.99 2.13
CA PRO A 691 6.52 -31.66 2.67
C PRO A 691 6.98 -31.65 4.13
N ASP A 692 6.45 -32.54 4.96
CA ASP A 692 6.83 -32.61 6.37
C ASP A 692 8.30 -33.06 6.53
N LYS A 693 8.72 -34.06 5.74
CA LYS A 693 10.12 -34.54 5.76
C LYS A 693 11.08 -33.45 5.27
N LEU A 694 10.74 -32.78 4.18
CA LEU A 694 11.58 -31.70 3.64
C LEU A 694 11.67 -30.52 4.62
N ALA A 695 10.54 -30.11 5.23
CA ALA A 695 10.52 -29.07 6.25
C ALA A 695 11.41 -29.41 7.45
N GLU A 696 11.42 -30.67 7.91
CA GLU A 696 12.29 -31.11 9.01
C GLU A 696 13.79 -31.08 8.66
N LEU A 697 14.16 -31.31 7.39
CA LEU A 697 15.55 -31.15 6.93
C LEU A 697 15.92 -29.67 6.85
N ILE A 698 15.03 -28.82 6.31
CA ILE A 698 15.22 -27.37 6.20
C ILE A 698 15.46 -26.72 7.57
N LYS A 699 14.66 -27.09 8.57
CA LYS A 699 14.85 -26.63 9.97
C LYS A 699 16.24 -26.96 10.53
N LYS A 700 16.87 -28.04 10.05
CA LYS A 700 18.18 -28.53 10.49
C LYS A 700 19.33 -28.10 9.57
N MET A 701 19.08 -27.16 8.65
CA MET A 701 20.14 -26.63 7.79
C MET A 701 21.30 -26.05 8.60
N THR A 702 22.52 -26.28 8.11
CA THR A 702 23.76 -25.76 8.69
C THR A 702 24.18 -24.50 7.94
N ILE A 703 25.21 -23.81 8.46
CA ILE A 703 25.80 -22.66 7.76
C ILE A 703 26.40 -23.05 6.40
N ASP A 704 26.90 -24.28 6.24
CA ASP A 704 27.38 -24.78 4.94
C ASP A 704 26.24 -24.97 3.93
N HIS A 705 25.06 -25.42 4.39
CA HIS A 705 23.87 -25.45 3.54
C HIS A 705 23.45 -24.05 3.12
N LYS A 706 23.57 -23.06 4.01
CA LYS A 706 23.32 -21.64 3.69
C LYS A 706 24.29 -21.12 2.62
N VAL A 707 25.59 -21.39 2.75
CA VAL A 707 26.59 -21.01 1.73
C VAL A 707 26.22 -21.61 0.38
N ARG A 708 25.98 -22.93 0.32
CA ARG A 708 25.58 -23.62 -0.92
C ARG A 708 24.31 -23.03 -1.53
N LEU A 709 23.34 -22.67 -0.70
CA LEU A 709 22.09 -22.03 -1.15
C LEU A 709 22.35 -20.66 -1.78
N LEU A 710 23.12 -19.80 -1.12
CA LEU A 710 23.46 -18.47 -1.63
C LEU A 710 24.37 -18.51 -2.87
N GLU A 711 25.21 -19.53 -3.01
CA GLU A 711 26.01 -19.76 -4.22
C GLU A 711 25.18 -20.27 -5.40
N SER A 712 24.07 -20.97 -5.14
CA SER A 712 23.29 -21.65 -6.18
C SER A 712 22.43 -20.73 -7.04
N SER A 713 22.04 -19.56 -6.51
CA SER A 713 21.10 -18.65 -7.17
C SER A 713 21.39 -17.20 -6.84
N ASN A 714 21.64 -16.40 -7.88
CA ASN A 714 21.76 -14.95 -7.75
C ASN A 714 20.46 -14.33 -7.19
N ASP A 715 19.29 -14.88 -7.51
CA ASP A 715 18.01 -14.33 -7.02
C ASP A 715 17.91 -14.46 -5.50
N ILE A 716 18.26 -15.65 -4.97
CA ILE A 716 18.23 -15.90 -3.52
C ILE A 716 19.28 -15.05 -2.82
N LEU A 717 20.46 -14.90 -3.43
CA LEU A 717 21.52 -14.05 -2.90
C LEU A 717 21.12 -12.57 -2.87
N ILE A 718 20.49 -12.06 -3.93
CA ILE A 718 19.94 -10.69 -4.00
C ILE A 718 18.85 -10.52 -2.94
N GLU A 719 17.92 -11.46 -2.85
CA GLU A 719 16.84 -11.41 -1.87
C GLU A 719 17.37 -11.36 -0.44
N TYR A 720 18.32 -12.24 -0.14
CA TYR A 720 18.97 -12.28 1.16
C TYR A 720 19.74 -10.98 1.43
N TYR A 721 20.48 -10.46 0.46
CA TYR A 721 21.19 -9.18 0.58
C TYR A 721 20.25 -8.02 0.93
N LEU A 722 19.10 -7.92 0.26
CA LEU A 722 18.14 -6.84 0.47
C LEU A 722 17.44 -6.94 1.84
N THR A 723 17.19 -8.15 2.32
CA THR A 723 16.28 -8.38 3.45
C THR A 723 16.97 -8.75 4.77
N GLN A 724 18.18 -9.31 4.75
CA GLN A 724 18.77 -9.96 5.92
C GLN A 724 18.91 -9.08 7.17
N LYS A 725 19.15 -7.77 6.99
CA LYS A 725 19.17 -6.77 8.06
C LYS A 725 17.81 -6.64 8.75
N TYR A 726 16.74 -6.52 7.96
CA TYR A 726 15.38 -6.32 8.47
C TYR A 726 14.82 -7.60 9.10
N THR A 727 15.03 -8.75 8.46
CA THR A 727 14.60 -10.04 9.02
C THR A 727 15.36 -10.38 10.31
N ALA A 728 16.62 -9.94 10.45
CA ALA A 728 17.36 -10.06 11.71
C ALA A 728 16.78 -9.16 12.81
N TYR A 729 16.46 -7.90 12.51
CA TYR A 729 15.78 -7.02 13.48
C TYR A 729 14.43 -7.57 13.91
N HIS A 730 13.68 -8.14 12.97
CA HIS A 730 12.38 -8.72 13.24
C HIS A 730 12.47 -9.99 14.14
N GLU A 731 13.45 -10.87 13.93
CA GLU A 731 13.69 -12.00 14.84
C GLU A 731 14.01 -11.56 16.28
N ILE A 732 14.70 -10.42 16.45
CA ILE A 732 14.93 -9.82 17.78
C ILE A 732 13.64 -9.23 18.33
N GLU A 733 12.90 -8.49 17.51
CA GLU A 733 11.62 -7.88 17.86
C GLU A 733 10.62 -8.92 18.37
N LYS A 734 10.44 -10.03 17.65
CA LYS A 734 9.55 -11.14 18.05
C LYS A 734 9.87 -11.66 19.45
N LYS A 735 11.14 -11.67 19.85
CA LYS A 735 11.53 -12.10 21.20
C LYS A 735 11.11 -11.10 22.28
N PHE A 736 10.96 -9.83 21.95
CA PHE A 736 10.38 -8.86 22.89
C PHE A 736 8.86 -8.91 22.93
N LEU A 737 8.21 -9.19 21.79
CA LEU A 737 6.75 -9.17 21.67
C LEU A 737 6.09 -10.49 22.06
N LEU A 738 6.80 -11.62 21.97
CA LEU A 738 6.25 -12.95 22.19
C LEU A 738 6.97 -13.69 23.32
N ASN A 739 6.24 -14.60 23.97
CA ASN A 739 6.78 -15.47 25.01
C ASN A 739 7.85 -16.45 24.45
N PRO A 740 8.56 -17.22 25.30
CA PRO A 740 9.59 -18.15 24.82
C PRO A 740 9.11 -19.26 23.88
N SER A 741 7.81 -19.57 23.85
CA SER A 741 7.26 -20.52 22.87
C SER A 741 6.97 -19.87 21.51
N LEU A 742 7.02 -18.54 21.43
CA LEU A 742 6.59 -17.73 20.29
C LEU A 742 5.12 -17.95 19.91
N GLN A 743 4.29 -18.36 20.87
CA GLN A 743 2.87 -18.70 20.62
C GLN A 743 1.88 -17.87 21.45
N HIS A 744 2.39 -16.97 22.29
CA HIS A 744 1.59 -16.04 23.07
C HIS A 744 2.23 -14.65 23.08
N SER A 745 1.42 -13.61 22.89
CA SER A 745 1.87 -12.21 22.95
C SER A 745 2.16 -11.77 24.39
N ILE A 746 3.18 -10.92 24.55
CA ILE A 746 3.48 -10.20 25.78
C ILE A 746 2.74 -8.86 25.72
N LEU A 747 1.71 -8.70 26.54
CA LEU A 747 0.75 -7.60 26.45
C LEU A 747 1.20 -6.28 27.10
N ASP A 748 2.26 -6.29 27.90
CA ASP A 748 2.80 -5.08 28.56
C ASP A 748 4.30 -4.96 28.30
N LEU A 749 4.66 -3.93 27.54
CA LEU A 749 6.04 -3.61 27.18
C LEU A 749 6.45 -2.21 27.65
N LYS A 750 5.63 -1.55 28.47
CA LYS A 750 5.83 -0.15 28.84
C LYS A 750 7.23 0.09 29.41
N ASP A 751 7.68 -0.83 30.27
CA ASP A 751 8.98 -0.73 30.95
C ASP A 751 10.12 -1.49 30.22
N LYS A 752 9.89 -1.99 28.99
CA LYS A 752 10.88 -2.73 28.19
C LYS A 752 11.78 -1.78 27.41
N THR A 753 12.75 -1.19 28.11
CA THR A 753 13.68 -0.20 27.52
C THR A 753 14.43 -0.75 26.30
N GLU A 754 14.79 -2.03 26.30
CA GLU A 754 15.50 -2.68 25.18
C GLU A 754 14.67 -2.75 23.90
N TYR A 755 13.35 -2.95 24.03
CA TYR A 755 12.42 -2.90 22.89
C TYR A 755 12.29 -1.47 22.35
N HIS A 756 12.21 -0.47 23.23
CA HIS A 756 12.18 0.95 22.83
C HIS A 756 13.48 1.36 22.12
N GLN A 757 14.63 0.84 22.57
CA GLN A 757 15.92 1.04 21.92
C GLN A 757 16.00 0.36 20.56
N LEU A 758 15.43 -0.85 20.40
CA LEU A 758 15.33 -1.52 19.11
C LEU A 758 14.48 -0.71 18.14
N THR A 759 13.25 -0.36 18.53
CA THR A 759 12.30 0.39 17.70
C THR A 759 12.79 1.80 17.36
N SER A 760 13.67 2.40 18.17
CA SER A 760 14.34 3.67 17.83
C SER A 760 15.25 3.60 16.59
N LYS A 761 15.60 2.40 16.15
CA LYS A 761 16.37 2.15 14.93
C LYS A 761 15.49 1.94 13.71
N PHE A 762 14.17 1.86 13.87
CA PHE A 762 13.25 1.64 12.75
C PHE A 762 13.04 2.97 12.02
N HIS A 763 13.48 3.02 10.77
CA HIS A 763 13.32 4.17 9.90
C HIS A 763 13.19 3.68 8.46
N MET A 764 12.45 4.45 7.65
CA MET A 764 12.24 4.14 6.26
C MET A 764 13.50 4.51 5.45
N ASP A 765 14.41 3.55 5.32
CA ASP A 765 15.66 3.61 4.54
C ASP A 765 15.39 3.68 3.02
N LYS A 766 16.42 3.57 2.16
CA LYS A 766 16.23 3.44 0.70
C LYS A 766 15.22 2.31 0.38
N PRO A 767 14.42 2.42 -0.70
CA PRO A 767 13.54 1.35 -1.13
C PRO A 767 14.28 0.01 -1.26
N LEU A 768 13.64 -1.07 -0.81
CA LEU A 768 14.16 -2.43 -0.98
C LEU A 768 14.15 -2.87 -2.44
N ARG A 769 13.17 -2.37 -3.22
CA ARG A 769 13.01 -2.69 -4.63
C ARG A 769 13.16 -1.45 -5.51
N LYS A 770 13.46 -1.66 -6.79
CA LYS A 770 13.53 -0.59 -7.81
C LYS A 770 12.18 0.12 -7.97
N SER A 771 12.22 1.28 -8.63
CA SER A 771 11.02 1.92 -9.16
C SER A 771 10.36 0.99 -10.17
N LEU A 772 9.03 0.92 -10.17
CA LEU A 772 8.27 0.13 -11.14
C LEU A 772 8.55 0.58 -12.57
N PHE A 773 8.61 1.89 -12.80
CA PHE A 773 8.88 2.46 -14.13
C PHE A 773 10.24 2.02 -14.67
N ASP A 774 11.31 2.18 -13.88
CA ASP A 774 12.66 1.77 -14.27
C ASP A 774 12.72 0.27 -14.58
N TYR A 775 12.06 -0.55 -13.76
CA TYR A 775 11.98 -1.97 -14.00
C TYR A 775 11.29 -2.28 -15.34
N GLU A 776 10.06 -1.78 -15.56
CA GLU A 776 9.24 -2.16 -16.70
C GLU A 776 9.79 -1.66 -18.04
N TYR A 777 10.30 -0.42 -18.07
CA TYR A 777 10.60 0.31 -19.30
C TYR A 777 12.10 0.42 -19.62
N ILE A 778 13.00 0.21 -18.64
CA ILE A 778 14.44 0.46 -18.82
C ILE A 778 15.26 -0.80 -18.49
N GLU A 779 15.36 -1.13 -17.20
CA GLU A 779 16.31 -2.10 -16.68
C GLU A 779 15.98 -3.53 -17.13
N ARG A 780 14.71 -3.95 -17.03
CA ARG A 780 14.32 -5.30 -17.47
C ARG A 780 14.64 -5.51 -18.94
N VAL A 781 14.43 -4.48 -19.78
CA VAL A 781 14.69 -4.54 -21.23
C VAL A 781 16.20 -4.56 -21.50
N LYS A 782 16.96 -3.69 -20.82
CA LYS A 782 18.43 -3.62 -20.92
C LYS A 782 19.10 -4.95 -20.55
N HIS A 783 18.56 -5.68 -19.58
CA HIS A 783 19.11 -6.95 -19.09
C HIS A 783 18.35 -8.19 -19.61
N ASN A 784 17.57 -8.05 -20.70
CA ASN A 784 16.82 -9.13 -21.33
C ASN A 784 17.65 -9.81 -22.44
N ASP A 785 18.84 -10.33 -22.09
CA ASP A 785 19.69 -11.12 -22.98
C ASP A 785 19.71 -12.61 -22.58
#